data_AF-S4Y3K2-F1
#
_entry.id   AF-S4Y3K2-F1
#
_cell.length_a   1.000
_cell.length_b   1.000
_cell.length_c   1.000
_cell.angle_alpha   90.00
_cell.angle_beta   90.00
_cell.angle_gamma   90.00
#
_symmetry.space_group_name_H-M   'P 1'
#
loop_
_entity.id
_entity.type
_entity.pdbx_description
1 polymer ?
#
loop_
_entity_poly.entity_id
_entity_poly.type
_entity_poly.pdbx_seq_one_letter_code
_entity_poly.pdbx_strand_id
1 'polypeptide(L)'
;MESPDGDKTYGYTEHGKLETAALRIDGERAALESRLGYDELGRVETITYPTPAGAAPFVVAHDHDAHGHVLAVRDSATRSAYWRLTDVDSAGRYREEAFGNGAVTERSYYADKQRLKGVLTRSGATAVQDLGYGCDDRLSLTRRTDALQPQHRNERFRYDPLERLTCAYFSDVESDTAPCALRYDHDPNGNLTFAPDAGTLSYDDPLHPHAATGAGADRFGYDAVGNQIARPGGVRVSYTPFDLPREIAQGARTVSFGYDGDQQRIRKTTPDEEMIYFGDLVERVTDAATGRAEHHYYVRSPERVVAIVTRGGSEPGTRYVHVDHLGSVDALTDEDGDVIERRSYDPFGQRRSPVWGEPTPASFSSETTRGFTGHEGDDELGLVNMKGRIYDPRLGRFLTTDPIVQAPLSGQSWNPYSYVRNSPLDHVDPSGFQEEPQAAGGLPISAVIGSDGVVTPCVRGCSVTIQGVRPVRANRESVEVGATTAPVDVSTTGTSSGYVPQPVTVSPEHAGAGGPGTVVGQTLLGAAEGTRDLGFGIARSLALNALTFGMYGGYELSGAIWAGYEQDGILGALNAVTPLYHIGLGAADTALAIDGGDYREAGAAGTKAMILAAATVFGMGKGLGAAAEESAIAARAAPRAYSVAFETTIPKVGAGSRGAHFKAANEALLAEMRASPELASAIDGLAIKVPTSSADTVLQRSPPGWTWHHVPHRPGAMQLVPTQQHQGGPWQPLVHPNGVGGFKLWGTEF
;
A
#
# COMPACT_ATOMS: atom_id res chain seq x y z
N MET A 1 5.18 -14.56 -2.20
CA MET A 1 6.50 -14.28 -1.59
C MET A 1 6.50 -14.96 -0.22
N GLU A 2 7.33 -15.97 0.00
CA GLU A 2 7.40 -16.67 1.30
C GLU A 2 8.33 -15.88 2.23
N SER A 3 7.82 -15.45 3.39
CA SER A 3 8.70 -14.94 4.45
C SER A 3 9.28 -16.12 5.24
N PRO A 4 10.56 -16.05 5.65
CA PRO A 4 11.14 -17.08 6.50
C PRO A 4 10.46 -17.18 7.87
N ASP A 5 9.81 -16.11 8.36
CA ASP A 5 9.20 -16.10 9.69
C ASP A 5 7.77 -16.67 9.69
N GLY A 6 7.08 -16.64 8.55
CA GLY A 6 5.74 -17.21 8.40
C GLY A 6 5.07 -16.96 7.05
N ASP A 7 4.07 -17.79 6.73
CA ASP A 7 3.26 -17.70 5.52
C ASP A 7 1.77 -17.68 5.84
N LYS A 8 1.04 -16.89 5.04
CA LYS A 8 -0.42 -16.84 5.06
C LYS A 8 -0.99 -17.60 3.88
N THR A 9 -2.08 -18.31 4.14
CA THR A 9 -2.88 -18.99 3.13
C THR A 9 -4.34 -18.59 3.30
N TYR A 10 -5.04 -18.49 2.17
CA TYR A 10 -6.42 -18.03 2.12
C TYR A 10 -7.28 -19.10 1.43
N GLY A 11 -8.45 -19.38 2.01
CA GLY A 11 -9.49 -20.21 1.41
C GLY A 11 -10.70 -19.36 1.08
N TYR A 12 -11.35 -19.64 -0.06
CA TYR A 12 -12.50 -18.88 -0.54
C TYR A 12 -13.69 -19.80 -0.76
N THR A 13 -14.89 -19.27 -0.49
CA THR A 13 -16.16 -19.90 -0.83
C THR A 13 -16.30 -20.08 -2.35
N GLU A 14 -17.27 -20.88 -2.78
CA GLU A 14 -17.61 -21.06 -4.20
C GLU A 14 -17.97 -19.73 -4.93
N HIS A 15 -18.36 -18.70 -4.17
CA HIS A 15 -18.71 -17.37 -4.67
C HIS A 15 -17.52 -16.39 -4.64
N GLY A 16 -16.30 -16.86 -4.37
CA GLY A 16 -15.09 -16.03 -4.33
C GLY A 16 -14.96 -15.13 -3.09
N LYS A 17 -15.81 -15.32 -2.07
CA LYS A 17 -15.69 -14.61 -0.78
C LYS A 17 -14.70 -15.33 0.10
N LEU A 18 -13.88 -14.59 0.84
CA LEU A 18 -12.89 -15.15 1.75
C LEU A 18 -13.55 -15.98 2.88
N GLU A 19 -13.23 -17.25 2.98
CA GLU A 19 -13.80 -18.15 3.98
C GLU A 19 -12.82 -18.40 5.12
N THR A 20 -11.55 -18.65 4.82
CA THR A 20 -10.52 -18.95 5.82
C THR A 20 -9.26 -18.14 5.57
N ALA A 21 -8.61 -17.74 6.65
CA ALA A 21 -7.25 -17.23 6.64
C ALA A 21 -6.43 -18.04 7.64
N ALA A 22 -5.33 -18.63 7.20
CA ALA A 22 -4.44 -19.42 8.05
C ALA A 22 -3.02 -18.87 7.99
N LEU A 23 -2.39 -18.73 9.15
CA LEU A 23 -1.03 -18.23 9.32
C LEU A 23 -0.17 -19.32 9.94
N ARG A 24 0.81 -19.80 9.18
CA ARG A 24 1.87 -20.69 9.67
C ARG A 24 3.06 -19.82 10.08
N ILE A 25 3.52 -19.98 11.32
CA ILE A 25 4.65 -19.22 11.87
C ILE A 25 5.79 -20.19 12.13
N ASP A 26 7.03 -19.78 11.86
CA ASP A 26 8.19 -20.61 12.14
C ASP A 26 8.29 -20.95 13.64
N GLY A 27 8.60 -22.21 13.93
CA GLY A 27 8.60 -22.78 15.29
C GLY A 27 7.24 -23.13 15.88
N GLU A 28 6.12 -22.69 15.29
CA GLU A 28 4.78 -23.09 15.75
C GLU A 28 4.38 -24.48 15.22
N ARG A 29 3.72 -25.28 16.06
CA ARG A 29 3.33 -26.66 15.71
C ARG A 29 2.11 -26.74 14.78
N ALA A 30 1.27 -25.72 14.80
CA ALA A 30 0.05 -25.65 14.03
C ALA A 30 -0.16 -24.22 13.53
N ALA A 31 -0.81 -24.08 12.38
CA ALA A 31 -1.22 -22.77 11.89
C ALA A 31 -2.33 -22.19 12.79
N LEU A 32 -2.30 -20.87 12.95
CA LEU A 32 -3.43 -20.11 13.47
C LEU A 32 -4.43 -19.95 12.35
N GLU A 33 -5.71 -20.29 12.57
CA GLU A 33 -6.77 -20.19 11.55
C GLU A 33 -7.90 -19.30 12.05
N SER A 34 -8.35 -18.40 11.18
CA SER A 34 -9.59 -17.64 11.32
C SER A 34 -10.58 -18.07 10.22
N ARG A 35 -11.87 -18.07 10.54
CA ARG A 35 -12.94 -18.40 9.58
C ARG A 35 -14.05 -17.38 9.59
N LEU A 36 -14.50 -16.98 8.40
CA LEU A 36 -15.64 -16.11 8.19
C LEU A 36 -16.89 -16.91 7.82
N GLY A 37 -17.99 -16.62 8.48
CA GLY A 37 -19.33 -17.09 8.11
C GLY A 37 -20.14 -15.95 7.52
N TYR A 38 -20.98 -16.26 6.53
CA TYR A 38 -21.76 -15.28 5.79
C TYR A 38 -23.26 -15.55 5.90
N ASP A 39 -24.06 -14.48 5.94
CA ASP A 39 -25.51 -14.59 5.80
C ASP A 39 -25.95 -14.81 4.35
N GLU A 40 -27.26 -14.98 4.14
CA GLU A 40 -27.86 -15.19 2.80
C GLU A 40 -27.61 -14.02 1.83
N LEU A 41 -27.33 -12.82 2.35
CA LEU A 41 -27.03 -11.63 1.56
C LEU A 41 -25.52 -11.49 1.30
N GLY A 42 -24.70 -12.38 1.85
CA GLY A 42 -23.27 -12.38 1.67
C GLY A 42 -22.49 -11.44 2.57
N ARG A 43 -23.11 -10.94 3.63
CA ARG A 43 -22.47 -10.09 4.65
C ARG A 43 -21.81 -10.98 5.69
N VAL A 44 -20.70 -10.54 6.28
CA VAL A 44 -19.98 -11.31 7.32
C VAL A 44 -20.86 -11.41 8.56
N GLU A 45 -21.44 -12.58 8.81
CA GLU A 45 -22.27 -12.85 9.98
C GLU A 45 -21.43 -13.30 11.17
N THR A 46 -20.39 -14.11 10.96
CA THR A 46 -19.56 -14.62 12.04
C THR A 46 -18.07 -14.57 11.72
N ILE A 47 -17.25 -14.39 12.75
CA ILE A 47 -15.80 -14.51 12.72
C ILE A 47 -15.40 -15.50 13.80
N THR A 48 -14.80 -16.62 13.39
CA THR A 48 -14.17 -17.58 14.29
C THR A 48 -12.72 -17.18 14.46
N TYR A 49 -12.33 -16.83 15.67
CA TYR A 49 -10.98 -16.38 16.00
C TYR A 49 -10.04 -17.59 16.16
N PRO A 50 -8.74 -17.43 15.87
CA PRO A 50 -7.75 -18.45 16.17
C PRO A 50 -7.75 -18.84 17.64
N THR A 51 -8.03 -20.10 17.95
CA THR A 51 -8.00 -20.63 19.32
C THR A 51 -6.99 -21.75 19.47
N PRO A 52 -6.37 -21.93 20.65
CA PRO A 52 -5.50 -23.07 20.92
C PRO A 52 -6.17 -24.41 20.61
N ALA A 53 -5.39 -25.38 20.15
CA ALA A 53 -5.87 -26.73 19.89
C ALA A 53 -6.52 -27.33 21.16
N GLY A 54 -7.77 -27.81 21.03
CA GLY A 54 -8.55 -28.37 22.14
C GLY A 54 -9.25 -27.35 23.03
N ALA A 55 -9.05 -26.04 22.83
CA ALA A 55 -9.86 -25.01 23.48
C ALA A 55 -11.22 -24.86 22.79
N ALA A 56 -12.22 -24.37 23.53
CA ALA A 56 -13.50 -24.01 22.94
C ALA A 56 -13.31 -22.84 21.95
N PRO A 57 -13.92 -22.91 20.74
CA PRO A 57 -13.78 -21.86 19.74
C PRO A 57 -14.31 -20.53 20.29
N PHE A 58 -13.67 -19.43 19.90
CA PHE A 58 -14.20 -18.10 20.14
C PHE A 58 -14.78 -17.57 18.85
N VAL A 59 -16.10 -17.38 18.82
CA VAL A 59 -16.82 -16.96 17.63
C VAL A 59 -17.60 -15.69 17.96
N VAL A 60 -17.32 -14.62 17.22
CA VAL A 60 -18.05 -13.36 17.31
C VAL A 60 -19.05 -13.29 16.18
N ALA A 61 -20.29 -12.93 16.49
CA ALA A 61 -21.37 -12.73 15.53
C ALA A 61 -21.73 -11.24 15.39
N HIS A 62 -22.09 -10.84 14.18
CA HIS A 62 -22.49 -9.50 13.81
C HIS A 62 -23.99 -9.48 13.46
N ASP A 63 -24.77 -8.70 14.20
CA ASP A 63 -26.16 -8.44 13.86
C ASP A 63 -26.26 -7.30 12.87
N HIS A 64 -27.01 -7.52 11.80
CA HIS A 64 -27.23 -6.49 10.79
C HIS A 64 -28.68 -6.02 10.79
N ASP A 65 -28.87 -4.74 10.45
CA ASP A 65 -30.17 -4.25 10.03
C ASP A 65 -30.53 -4.70 8.60
N ALA A 66 -31.70 -4.28 8.13
CA ALA A 66 -32.17 -4.56 6.77
C ALA A 66 -31.33 -3.89 5.66
N HIS A 67 -30.49 -2.92 6.01
CA HIS A 67 -29.63 -2.16 5.09
C HIS A 67 -28.16 -2.63 5.12
N GLY A 68 -27.80 -3.56 6.01
CA GLY A 68 -26.43 -4.07 6.13
C GLY A 68 -25.57 -3.36 7.16
N HIS A 69 -26.11 -2.44 7.95
CA HIS A 69 -25.37 -1.83 9.06
C HIS A 69 -25.28 -2.81 10.22
N VAL A 70 -24.09 -2.95 10.80
CA VAL A 70 -23.89 -3.74 12.02
C VAL A 70 -24.50 -2.99 13.20
N LEU A 71 -25.50 -3.59 13.84
CA LEU A 71 -26.17 -3.07 15.03
C LEU A 71 -25.62 -3.65 16.33
N ALA A 72 -25.01 -4.84 16.30
CA ALA A 72 -24.44 -5.45 17.49
C ALA A 72 -23.30 -6.41 17.15
N VAL A 73 -22.39 -6.55 18.09
CA VAL A 73 -21.28 -7.50 18.06
C VAL A 73 -21.39 -8.34 19.33
N ARG A 74 -21.51 -9.66 19.18
CA ARG A 74 -21.83 -10.57 20.29
C ARG A 74 -21.02 -11.84 20.25
N ASP A 75 -20.89 -12.47 21.41
CA ASP A 75 -20.43 -13.84 21.49
C ASP A 75 -21.49 -14.78 20.87
N SER A 76 -21.09 -15.58 19.90
CA SER A 76 -22.01 -16.45 19.16
C SER A 76 -22.62 -17.55 20.04
N ALA A 77 -21.85 -18.06 21.00
CA ALA A 77 -22.28 -19.17 21.86
C ALA A 77 -23.24 -18.72 22.97
N THR A 78 -22.90 -17.64 23.67
CA THR A 78 -23.70 -17.13 24.80
C THR A 78 -24.78 -16.13 24.37
N ARG A 79 -24.67 -15.57 23.17
CA ARG A 79 -25.52 -14.49 22.64
C ARG A 79 -25.39 -13.16 23.40
N SER A 80 -24.47 -13.07 24.36
CA SER A 80 -24.14 -11.83 25.08
C SER A 80 -23.46 -10.85 24.12
N ALA A 81 -23.96 -9.62 24.07
CA ALA A 81 -23.34 -8.57 23.25
C ALA A 81 -22.13 -7.99 23.98
N TYR A 82 -21.05 -7.80 23.25
CA TYR A 82 -19.93 -6.95 23.66
C TYR A 82 -20.24 -5.49 23.37
N TRP A 83 -20.99 -5.23 22.30
CA TRP A 83 -21.31 -3.88 21.85
C TRP A 83 -22.63 -3.85 21.06
N ARG A 84 -23.36 -2.75 21.17
CA ARG A 84 -24.56 -2.43 20.40
C ARG A 84 -24.57 -0.96 19.99
N LEU A 85 -24.94 -0.69 18.75
CA LEU A 85 -25.31 0.64 18.28
C LEU A 85 -26.79 0.88 18.57
N THR A 86 -27.11 1.87 19.40
CA THR A 86 -28.49 2.11 19.86
C THR A 86 -29.09 3.38 19.29
N ASP A 87 -28.28 4.37 18.91
CA ASP A 87 -28.76 5.58 18.22
C ASP A 87 -27.78 6.06 17.15
N VAL A 88 -28.34 6.57 16.04
CA VAL A 88 -27.61 7.23 14.97
C VAL A 88 -28.31 8.52 14.57
N ASP A 89 -27.53 9.50 14.10
CA ASP A 89 -28.11 10.72 13.54
C ASP A 89 -28.55 10.56 12.08
N SER A 90 -29.13 11.62 11.50
CA SER A 90 -29.60 11.61 10.11
C SER A 90 -28.49 11.50 9.06
N ALA A 91 -27.22 11.66 9.45
CA ALA A 91 -26.06 11.39 8.61
C ALA A 91 -25.47 9.98 8.85
N GLY A 92 -26.13 9.16 9.68
CA GLY A 92 -25.71 7.81 10.06
C GLY A 92 -24.65 7.77 11.16
N ARG A 93 -24.35 8.90 11.79
CA ARG A 93 -23.31 9.05 12.83
C ARG A 93 -23.75 8.51 14.16
N TYR A 94 -22.87 7.73 14.79
CA TYR A 94 -23.15 7.06 16.06
C TYR A 94 -23.43 8.08 17.14
N ARG A 95 -24.65 8.12 17.66
CA ARG A 95 -25.03 8.99 18.79
C ARG A 95 -25.00 8.27 20.12
N GLU A 96 -25.32 6.98 20.13
CA GLU A 96 -25.32 6.18 21.33
C GLU A 96 -24.87 4.75 21.04
N GLU A 97 -23.97 4.26 21.87
CA GLU A 97 -23.44 2.89 21.85
C GLU A 97 -23.52 2.31 23.27
N ALA A 98 -23.91 1.04 23.39
CA ALA A 98 -23.96 0.32 24.67
C ALA A 98 -23.01 -0.87 24.67
N PHE A 99 -22.26 -1.03 25.76
CA PHE A 99 -21.27 -2.10 25.96
C PHE A 99 -21.82 -3.24 26.81
N GLY A 100 -21.19 -4.41 26.72
CA GLY A 100 -21.65 -5.62 27.40
C GLY A 100 -21.59 -5.56 28.93
N ASN A 101 -20.76 -4.69 29.50
CA ASN A 101 -20.72 -4.40 30.94
C ASN A 101 -21.74 -3.34 31.41
N GLY A 102 -22.62 -2.88 30.51
CA GLY A 102 -23.62 -1.86 30.83
C GLY A 102 -23.12 -0.41 30.75
N ALA A 103 -21.85 -0.18 30.36
CA ALA A 103 -21.41 1.16 30.01
C ALA A 103 -22.13 1.66 28.74
N VAL A 104 -22.43 2.95 28.69
CA VAL A 104 -23.07 3.60 27.54
C VAL A 104 -22.25 4.83 27.15
N THR A 105 -21.93 4.94 25.87
CA THR A 105 -21.27 6.11 25.28
C THR A 105 -22.27 6.91 24.47
N GLU A 106 -22.45 8.17 24.84
CA GLU A 106 -23.16 9.17 24.07
C GLU A 106 -22.17 10.05 23.31
N ARG A 107 -22.47 10.34 22.04
CA ARG A 107 -21.67 11.22 21.19
C ARG A 107 -22.52 12.35 20.66
N SER A 108 -21.94 13.55 20.65
CA SER A 108 -22.58 14.73 20.06
C SER A 108 -21.72 15.28 18.93
N TYR A 109 -22.35 15.96 17.98
CA TYR A 109 -21.69 16.46 16.78
C TYR A 109 -22.05 17.90 16.49
N TYR A 110 -21.13 18.61 15.83
CA TYR A 110 -21.43 19.89 15.19
C TYR A 110 -22.31 19.67 13.96
N ALA A 111 -23.42 20.40 13.87
CA ALA A 111 -24.35 20.30 12.75
C ALA A 111 -23.76 20.87 11.45
N ASP A 112 -23.01 21.97 11.57
CA ASP A 112 -22.38 22.70 10.46
C ASP A 112 -21.04 22.09 10.02
N LYS A 113 -20.26 21.56 10.97
CA LYS A 113 -18.90 21.05 10.70
C LYS A 113 -18.82 19.56 10.45
N GLN A 114 -19.89 18.82 10.76
CA GLN A 114 -19.93 17.37 10.77
C GLN A 114 -18.89 16.68 11.68
N ARG A 115 -18.23 17.43 12.57
CA ARG A 115 -17.18 16.94 13.50
C ARG A 115 -17.76 16.47 14.83
N LEU A 116 -17.07 15.53 15.47
CA LEU A 116 -17.34 15.11 16.84
C LEU A 116 -17.17 16.30 17.78
N LYS A 117 -18.16 16.55 18.62
CA LYS A 117 -18.21 17.65 19.58
C LYS A 117 -17.96 17.19 21.01
N GLY A 118 -18.38 15.98 21.35
CA GLY A 118 -18.11 15.41 22.66
C GLY A 118 -18.46 13.94 22.76
N VAL A 119 -17.84 13.28 23.73
CA VAL A 119 -17.98 11.87 24.06
C VAL A 119 -18.21 11.76 25.56
N LEU A 120 -19.31 11.14 25.95
CA LEU A 120 -19.69 10.96 27.34
C LEU A 120 -19.98 9.49 27.59
N THR A 121 -19.10 8.82 28.33
CA THR A 121 -19.26 7.40 28.66
C THR A 121 -19.60 7.26 30.13
N ARG A 122 -20.69 6.56 30.45
CA ARG A 122 -21.10 6.26 31.83
C ARG A 122 -21.29 4.77 32.05
N SER A 123 -20.88 4.30 33.22
CA SER A 123 -21.24 3.00 33.78
C SER A 123 -22.10 3.24 35.01
N GLY A 124 -23.41 3.00 34.90
CA GLY A 124 -24.38 3.41 35.92
C GLY A 124 -24.31 4.93 36.18
N ALA A 125 -24.01 5.32 37.42
CA ALA A 125 -23.85 6.73 37.80
C ALA A 125 -22.42 7.27 37.62
N THR A 126 -21.45 6.39 37.35
CA THR A 126 -20.02 6.74 37.27
C THR A 126 -19.67 7.19 35.85
N ALA A 127 -19.02 8.34 35.72
CA ALA A 127 -18.48 8.80 34.45
C ALA A 127 -17.13 8.12 34.17
N VAL A 128 -17.07 7.40 33.04
CA VAL A 128 -15.85 6.78 32.51
C VAL A 128 -15.10 7.80 31.65
N GLN A 129 -15.80 8.55 30.80
CA GLN A 129 -15.27 9.64 29.97
C GLN A 129 -16.23 10.82 29.96
N ASP A 130 -15.72 12.05 29.90
CA ASP A 130 -16.50 13.27 29.66
C ASP A 130 -15.65 14.27 28.85
N LEU A 131 -15.52 13.95 27.55
CA LEU A 131 -14.62 14.61 26.61
C LEU A 131 -15.37 15.61 25.73
N GLY A 132 -14.78 16.77 25.49
CA GLY A 132 -15.30 17.82 24.62
C GLY A 132 -14.27 18.33 23.62
N TYR A 133 -14.71 18.71 22.42
CA TYR A 133 -13.85 19.12 21.32
C TYR A 133 -14.31 20.44 20.71
N GLY A 134 -13.39 21.39 20.59
CA GLY A 134 -13.57 22.65 19.88
C GLY A 134 -12.66 22.68 18.66
N CYS A 135 -13.21 23.08 17.52
CA CYS A 135 -12.47 23.26 16.27
C CYS A 135 -12.78 24.62 15.65
N ASP A 136 -11.85 25.11 14.84
CA ASP A 136 -12.06 26.31 14.02
C ASP A 136 -12.82 25.99 12.71
N ASP A 137 -12.97 26.98 11.84
CA ASP A 137 -13.64 26.81 10.55
C ASP A 137 -12.80 26.08 9.50
N ARG A 138 -11.50 25.90 9.75
CA ARG A 138 -10.62 25.01 8.96
C ARG A 138 -10.69 23.56 9.45
N LEU A 139 -11.46 23.31 10.50
CA LEU A 139 -11.65 22.03 11.18
C LEU A 139 -10.44 21.59 12.01
N SER A 140 -9.49 22.47 12.28
CA SER A 140 -8.36 22.19 13.18
C SER A 140 -8.84 22.24 14.63
N LEU A 141 -8.43 21.27 15.44
CA LEU A 141 -8.81 21.17 16.86
C LEU A 141 -8.15 22.27 17.69
N THR A 142 -8.91 23.28 18.09
CA THR A 142 -8.40 24.40 18.91
C THR A 142 -8.53 24.14 20.42
N ARG A 143 -9.36 23.18 20.83
CA ARG A 143 -9.54 22.82 22.25
C ARG A 143 -9.96 21.36 22.43
N ARG A 144 -9.37 20.72 23.43
CA ARG A 144 -9.86 19.48 24.05
C ARG A 144 -10.23 19.75 25.50
N THR A 145 -11.37 19.23 25.93
CA THR A 145 -11.87 19.34 27.30
C THR A 145 -12.02 17.94 27.87
N ASP A 146 -11.66 17.75 29.13
CA ASP A 146 -12.02 16.56 29.92
C ASP A 146 -12.56 17.03 31.28
N ALA A 147 -13.85 16.79 31.51
CA ALA A 147 -14.53 17.26 32.72
C ALA A 147 -14.17 16.46 33.97
N LEU A 148 -13.54 15.28 33.80
CA LEU A 148 -13.05 14.44 34.90
C LEU A 148 -11.72 14.92 35.46
N GLN A 149 -11.03 15.84 34.78
CA GLN A 149 -9.78 16.39 35.26
C GLN A 149 -10.00 17.22 36.54
N PRO A 150 -9.19 16.98 37.60
CA PRO A 150 -9.31 17.71 38.86
C PRO A 150 -8.92 19.19 38.70
N GLN A 151 -7.99 19.47 37.79
CA GLN A 151 -7.53 20.80 37.37
C GLN A 151 -7.34 20.80 35.85
N HIS A 152 -7.07 21.93 35.22
CA HIS A 152 -6.74 21.98 33.78
C HIS A 152 -7.75 21.31 32.84
N ARG A 153 -9.06 21.42 33.12
CA ARG A 153 -10.13 20.79 32.32
C ARG A 153 -10.10 21.13 30.83
N ASN A 154 -9.45 22.22 30.45
CA ASN A 154 -9.33 22.68 29.08
C ASN A 154 -7.86 22.72 28.64
N GLU A 155 -7.54 21.94 27.63
CA GLU A 155 -6.30 22.00 26.85
C GLU A 155 -6.59 22.68 25.51
N ARG A 156 -5.79 23.67 25.16
CA ARG A 156 -5.97 24.52 23.97
C ARG A 156 -4.75 24.47 23.08
N PHE A 157 -4.98 24.65 21.79
CA PHE A 157 -3.97 24.44 20.77
C PHE A 157 -3.79 25.68 19.90
N ARG A 158 -2.55 25.92 19.47
CA ARG A 158 -2.21 26.92 18.46
C ARG A 158 -1.46 26.28 17.32
N TYR A 159 -1.68 26.83 16.13
CA TYR A 159 -1.14 26.35 14.89
C TYR A 159 -0.43 27.49 14.15
N ASP A 160 0.49 27.14 13.27
CA ASP A 160 1.02 28.09 12.30
C ASP A 160 0.13 28.16 11.03
N PRO A 161 0.41 29.05 10.06
CA PRO A 161 -0.39 29.17 8.84
C PRO A 161 -0.42 27.92 7.93
N LEU A 162 0.44 26.93 8.17
CA LEU A 162 0.47 25.64 7.47
C LEU A 162 -0.29 24.54 8.25
N GLU A 163 -1.07 24.92 9.27
CA GLU A 163 -1.85 24.02 10.13
C GLU A 163 -0.98 23.02 10.91
N ARG A 164 0.28 23.41 11.19
CA ARG A 164 1.19 22.64 12.04
C ARG A 164 1.04 23.07 13.48
N LEU A 165 0.94 22.10 14.39
CA LEU A 165 0.79 22.38 15.81
C LEU A 165 2.04 23.07 16.36
N THR A 166 1.90 24.23 17.00
CA THR A 166 3.02 24.96 17.61
C THR A 166 2.97 24.96 19.13
N CYS A 167 1.78 24.78 19.71
CA CYS A 167 1.59 24.91 21.14
C CYS A 167 0.37 24.17 21.66
N ALA A 168 0.52 23.47 22.78
CA ALA A 168 -0.59 23.10 23.66
C ALA A 168 -0.44 23.83 25.01
N TYR A 169 -1.54 24.31 25.58
CA TYR A 169 -1.56 25.01 26.87
C TYR A 169 -2.88 24.81 27.61
N PHE A 170 -2.86 24.90 28.94
CA PHE A 170 -4.06 24.76 29.76
C PHE A 170 -4.67 26.12 30.09
N SER A 171 -5.92 26.35 29.66
CA SER A 171 -6.65 27.58 29.96
C SER A 171 -8.13 27.47 29.63
N ASP A 172 -8.98 28.04 30.47
CA ASP A 172 -10.42 28.14 30.19
C ASP A 172 -10.73 29.14 29.07
N VAL A 173 -9.86 30.13 28.85
CA VAL A 173 -10.02 31.17 27.84
C VAL A 173 -8.92 31.06 26.78
N GLU A 174 -9.27 31.34 25.54
CA GLU A 174 -8.32 31.39 24.44
C GLU A 174 -7.34 32.55 24.61
N SER A 175 -6.06 32.30 24.34
CA SER A 175 -5.01 33.30 24.49
C SER A 175 -3.88 33.05 23.51
N ASP A 176 -3.64 34.04 22.65
CA ASP A 176 -2.53 34.01 21.68
C ASP A 176 -1.16 34.13 22.34
N THR A 177 -1.11 34.54 23.61
CA THR A 177 0.13 34.82 24.34
C THR A 177 0.32 33.95 25.57
N ALA A 178 -0.58 33.01 25.86
CA ALA A 178 -0.40 32.08 26.97
C ALA A 178 0.93 31.32 26.80
N PRO A 179 1.67 31.02 27.88
CA PRO A 179 2.84 30.17 27.76
C PRO A 179 2.41 28.76 27.34
N CYS A 180 3.20 28.14 26.46
CA CYS A 180 2.98 26.75 26.08
C CYS A 180 3.33 25.82 27.23
N ALA A 181 2.41 24.91 27.56
CA ALA A 181 2.73 23.75 28.38
C ALA A 181 3.57 22.76 27.55
N LEU A 182 3.19 22.57 26.28
CA LEU A 182 3.93 21.80 25.29
C LEU A 182 4.18 22.69 24.08
N ARG A 183 5.46 22.92 23.76
CA ARG A 183 5.89 23.76 22.63
C ARG A 183 6.47 22.87 21.53
N TYR A 184 6.12 23.19 20.29
CA TYR A 184 6.67 22.55 19.10
C TYR A 184 7.14 23.63 18.13
N ASP A 185 8.42 23.59 17.77
CA ASP A 185 9.00 24.54 16.81
C ASP A 185 9.26 23.82 15.49
N HIS A 186 9.12 24.52 14.37
CA HIS A 186 9.24 23.94 13.03
C HIS A 186 10.19 24.76 12.16
N ASP A 187 10.90 24.07 11.27
CA ASP A 187 11.63 24.65 10.15
C ASP A 187 10.70 24.77 8.91
N PRO A 188 10.98 25.66 7.93
CA PRO A 188 10.17 25.74 6.71
C PRO A 188 10.14 24.47 5.87
N ASN A 189 11.14 23.58 6.01
CA ASN A 189 11.18 22.28 5.33
C ASN A 189 10.33 21.19 6.01
N GLY A 190 9.60 21.53 7.08
CA GLY A 190 8.71 20.62 7.81
C GLY A 190 9.36 19.81 8.93
N ASN A 191 10.66 19.99 9.18
CA ASN A 191 11.32 19.41 10.35
C ASN A 191 10.81 20.06 11.65
N LEU A 192 10.60 19.24 12.69
CA LEU A 192 10.42 19.72 14.05
C LEU A 192 11.81 20.12 14.55
N THR A 193 12.01 21.34 15.01
CA THR A 193 13.29 21.80 15.57
C THR A 193 13.28 21.78 17.10
N PHE A 194 12.11 21.66 17.71
CA PHE A 194 11.95 21.45 19.14
C PHE A 194 10.70 20.61 19.42
N ALA A 195 10.82 19.64 20.31
CA ALA A 195 9.70 18.91 20.92
C ALA A 195 9.87 18.86 22.45
N PRO A 196 8.80 18.88 23.25
CA PRO A 196 8.87 19.07 24.71
C PRO A 196 9.76 18.04 25.43
N ASP A 197 9.61 16.75 25.12
CA ASP A 197 10.31 15.66 25.80
C ASP A 197 11.65 15.29 25.15
N ALA A 198 11.89 15.75 23.92
CA ALA A 198 13.15 15.53 23.20
C ALA A 198 14.12 16.73 23.30
N GLY A 199 13.60 17.94 23.54
CA GLY A 199 14.34 19.18 23.45
C GLY A 199 14.57 19.62 22.00
N THR A 200 15.69 20.32 21.75
CA THR A 200 16.06 20.78 20.41
C THR A 200 16.50 19.62 19.52
N LEU A 201 15.87 19.49 18.37
CA LEU A 201 16.23 18.51 17.35
C LEU A 201 17.24 19.09 16.36
N SER A 202 18.25 18.31 15.98
CA SER A 202 19.24 18.67 14.95
C SER A 202 19.19 17.73 13.76
N TYR A 203 19.60 18.24 12.60
CA TYR A 203 19.52 17.59 11.28
C TYR A 203 20.84 17.82 10.55
N ASP A 204 21.86 17.10 10.98
CA ASP A 204 23.26 17.33 10.57
C ASP A 204 23.70 16.42 9.42
N ASP A 205 22.83 15.50 8.96
CA ASP A 205 23.10 14.62 7.83
C ASP A 205 22.63 15.27 6.51
N PRO A 206 23.55 15.71 5.64
CA PRO A 206 23.19 16.36 4.38
C PRO A 206 22.55 15.41 3.36
N LEU A 207 22.73 14.09 3.50
CA LEU A 207 22.10 13.09 2.62
C LEU A 207 20.67 12.76 3.06
N HIS A 208 20.38 12.94 4.35
CA HIS A 208 19.07 12.71 4.94
C HIS A 208 18.61 13.97 5.72
N PRO A 209 18.28 15.08 5.04
CA PRO A 209 18.02 16.38 5.68
C PRO A 209 16.79 16.40 6.59
N HIS A 210 15.97 15.34 6.56
CA HIS A 210 14.79 15.16 7.39
C HIS A 210 14.97 14.13 8.52
N ALA A 211 16.13 13.48 8.59
CA ALA A 211 16.48 12.52 9.65
C ALA A 211 17.04 13.27 10.87
N ALA A 212 16.38 13.12 12.03
CA ALA A 212 16.81 13.78 13.26
C ALA A 212 18.11 13.14 13.79
N THR A 213 19.25 13.81 13.65
CA THR A 213 20.57 13.32 14.09
C THR A 213 20.84 13.57 15.57
N GLY A 214 20.09 14.48 16.21
CA GLY A 214 20.21 14.76 17.63
C GLY A 214 18.90 15.25 18.27
N ALA A 215 18.78 15.03 19.59
CA ALA A 215 17.71 15.54 20.44
C ALA A 215 18.28 15.98 21.80
N GLY A 216 18.59 17.26 21.96
CA GLY A 216 19.36 17.74 23.10
C GLY A 216 20.74 17.05 23.19
N ALA A 217 20.97 16.26 24.25
CA ALA A 217 22.20 15.48 24.43
C ALA A 217 22.20 14.15 23.66
N ASP A 218 21.02 13.67 23.25
CA ASP A 218 20.85 12.42 22.55
C ASP A 218 21.35 12.51 21.10
N ARG A 219 21.86 11.40 20.58
CA ARG A 219 22.35 11.29 19.20
C ARG A 219 21.79 10.03 18.54
N PHE A 220 21.50 10.17 17.26
CA PHE A 220 20.96 9.13 16.40
C PHE A 220 21.86 8.92 15.20
N GLY A 221 21.85 7.70 14.65
CA GLY A 221 22.58 7.35 13.45
C GLY A 221 21.68 6.64 12.45
N TYR A 222 21.98 6.81 11.18
CA TYR A 222 21.17 6.32 10.07
C TYR A 222 22.03 5.51 9.09
N ASP A 223 21.42 4.56 8.40
CA ASP A 223 22.04 3.89 7.26
C ASP A 223 21.95 4.72 5.96
N ALA A 224 22.39 4.15 4.85
CA ALA A 224 22.45 4.85 3.56
C ALA A 224 21.08 5.10 2.90
N VAL A 225 20.01 4.44 3.36
CA VAL A 225 18.64 4.64 2.85
C VAL A 225 17.77 5.42 3.84
N GLY A 226 18.36 5.83 4.97
CA GLY A 226 17.71 6.68 5.96
C GLY A 226 16.99 5.91 7.07
N ASN A 227 17.28 4.63 7.29
CA ASN A 227 16.75 3.91 8.45
C ASN A 227 17.58 4.23 9.70
N GLN A 228 16.92 4.52 10.82
CA GLN A 228 17.61 4.80 12.09
C GLN A 228 18.24 3.53 12.66
N ILE A 229 19.57 3.43 12.66
CA ILE A 229 20.34 2.25 13.12
C ILE A 229 20.94 2.41 14.53
N ALA A 230 20.96 3.63 15.05
CA ALA A 230 21.50 3.92 16.37
C ALA A 230 20.62 4.92 17.12
N ARG A 231 20.38 4.62 18.40
CA ARG A 231 19.65 5.47 19.35
C ARG A 231 20.49 5.67 20.63
N PRO A 232 20.12 6.64 21.49
CA PRO A 232 20.79 6.88 22.78
C PRO A 232 20.91 5.64 23.66
N GLY A 233 21.81 5.69 24.65
CA GLY A 233 22.01 4.58 25.58
C GLY A 233 22.62 3.32 24.96
N GLY A 234 23.25 3.43 23.78
CA GLY A 234 23.89 2.31 23.09
C GLY A 234 22.93 1.42 22.31
N VAL A 235 21.68 1.86 22.12
CA VAL A 235 20.66 1.11 21.40
C VAL A 235 21.05 0.99 19.91
N ARG A 236 20.84 -0.19 19.34
CA ARG A 236 21.05 -0.51 17.92
C ARG A 236 19.78 -1.08 17.34
N VAL A 237 19.49 -0.69 16.09
CA VAL A 237 18.36 -1.23 15.33
C VAL A 237 18.91 -1.91 14.09
N SER A 238 18.45 -3.12 13.82
CA SER A 238 18.67 -3.81 12.55
C SER A 238 17.34 -4.02 11.84
N TYR A 239 17.37 -4.02 10.51
CA TYR A 239 16.18 -4.03 9.67
C TYR A 239 16.12 -5.30 8.82
N THR A 240 14.90 -5.65 8.43
CA THR A 240 14.63 -6.59 7.33
C THR A 240 14.97 -5.94 5.98
N PRO A 241 15.02 -6.70 4.87
CA PRO A 241 15.22 -6.13 3.53
C PRO A 241 14.11 -5.20 3.03
N PHE A 242 13.02 -5.03 3.80
CA PHE A 242 11.90 -4.14 3.51
C PHE A 242 11.74 -3.07 4.59
N ASP A 243 12.85 -2.69 5.24
CA ASP A 243 12.96 -1.54 6.13
C ASP A 243 12.04 -1.58 7.37
N LEU A 244 11.66 -2.78 7.82
CA LEU A 244 11.00 -2.99 9.12
C LEU A 244 12.02 -3.47 10.17
N PRO A 245 11.96 -2.99 11.43
CA PRO A 245 12.89 -3.43 12.46
C PRO A 245 12.83 -4.94 12.68
N ARG A 246 13.96 -5.62 12.52
CA ARG A 246 14.13 -7.04 12.86
C ARG A 246 14.55 -7.22 14.31
N GLU A 247 15.41 -6.34 14.80
CA GLU A 247 15.95 -6.39 16.15
C GLU A 247 16.26 -4.98 16.67
N ILE A 248 15.86 -4.70 17.91
CA ILE A 248 16.25 -3.51 18.67
C ILE A 248 16.97 -3.97 19.93
N ALA A 249 18.26 -3.69 20.03
CA ALA A 249 19.14 -4.22 21.06
C ALA A 249 19.79 -3.11 21.90
N GLN A 250 19.79 -3.26 23.22
CA GLN A 250 20.51 -2.45 24.19
C GLN A 250 21.32 -3.33 25.13
N GLY A 251 22.60 -3.52 24.82
CA GLY A 251 23.46 -4.42 25.59
C GLY A 251 22.95 -5.86 25.52
N ALA A 252 22.54 -6.42 26.67
CA ALA A 252 21.98 -7.77 26.75
C ALA A 252 20.44 -7.83 26.64
N ARG A 253 19.75 -6.67 26.59
CA ARG A 253 18.31 -6.60 26.38
C ARG A 253 18.04 -6.47 24.89
N THR A 254 17.32 -7.41 24.34
CA THR A 254 17.02 -7.46 22.91
C THR A 254 15.53 -7.68 22.73
N VAL A 255 14.93 -6.88 21.86
CA VAL A 255 13.58 -7.10 21.32
C VAL A 255 13.73 -7.51 19.86
N SER A 256 13.17 -8.65 19.48
CA SER A 256 13.17 -9.14 18.10
C SER A 256 11.76 -9.21 17.53
N PHE A 257 11.66 -9.09 16.21
CA PHE A 257 10.40 -9.06 15.49
C PHE A 257 10.44 -10.01 14.30
N GLY A 258 9.31 -10.66 14.02
CA GLY A 258 9.10 -11.50 12.84
C GLY A 258 7.90 -11.01 12.03
N TYR A 259 7.99 -11.14 10.70
CA TYR A 259 7.00 -10.61 9.77
C TYR A 259 6.58 -11.65 8.73
N ASP A 260 5.33 -11.61 8.28
CA ASP A 260 4.90 -12.43 7.15
C ASP A 260 5.31 -11.84 5.78
N GLY A 261 4.96 -12.53 4.68
CA GLY A 261 5.22 -12.06 3.32
C GLY A 261 4.50 -10.75 2.95
N ASP A 262 3.46 -10.39 3.70
CA ASP A 262 2.71 -9.14 3.57
C ASP A 262 3.32 -8.01 4.40
N GLN A 263 4.46 -8.28 5.05
CA GLN A 263 5.20 -7.34 5.92
C GLN A 263 4.42 -6.96 7.19
N GLN A 264 3.46 -7.78 7.61
CA GLN A 264 2.75 -7.59 8.87
C GLN A 264 3.52 -8.26 10.01
N ARG A 265 3.58 -7.60 11.16
CA ARG A 265 4.19 -8.17 12.37
C ARG A 265 3.38 -9.38 12.82
N ILE A 266 4.04 -10.53 12.92
CA ILE A 266 3.45 -11.81 13.38
C ILE A 266 4.07 -12.34 14.66
N ARG A 267 5.25 -11.83 15.03
CA ARG A 267 5.95 -12.17 16.28
C ARG A 267 6.69 -10.97 16.85
N LYS A 268 6.66 -10.81 18.18
CA LYS A 268 7.56 -9.95 18.96
C LYS A 268 8.11 -10.79 20.12
N THR A 269 9.41 -10.70 20.40
CA THR A 269 10.02 -11.40 21.53
C THR A 269 10.86 -10.44 22.34
N THR A 270 10.55 -10.33 23.62
CA THR A 270 11.34 -9.58 24.62
C THR A 270 12.06 -10.57 25.54
N PRO A 271 12.93 -10.12 26.46
CA PRO A 271 13.51 -10.99 27.47
C PRO A 271 12.47 -11.63 28.41
N ASP A 272 11.31 -11.00 28.56
CA ASP A 272 10.29 -11.36 29.54
C ASP A 272 9.13 -12.16 28.91
N GLU A 273 8.86 -11.99 27.62
CA GLU A 273 7.70 -12.62 26.95
C GLU A 273 7.85 -12.78 25.43
N GLU A 274 7.09 -13.73 24.87
CA GLU A 274 6.83 -13.85 23.43
C GLU A 274 5.39 -13.45 23.12
N MET A 275 5.21 -12.57 22.15
CA MET A 275 3.92 -12.23 21.56
C MET A 275 3.81 -12.80 20.16
N ILE A 276 2.71 -13.50 19.89
CA ILE A 276 2.32 -13.94 18.55
C ILE A 276 1.02 -13.25 18.13
N TYR A 277 0.98 -12.77 16.89
CA TYR A 277 -0.14 -12.01 16.36
C TYR A 277 -0.83 -12.74 15.20
N PHE A 278 -2.15 -12.64 15.17
CA PHE A 278 -2.94 -12.94 13.97
C PHE A 278 -3.67 -11.67 13.54
N GLY A 279 -2.95 -10.82 12.81
CA GLY A 279 -3.40 -9.47 12.46
C GLY A 279 -3.88 -8.71 13.70
N ASP A 280 -5.02 -8.03 13.57
CA ASP A 280 -5.66 -7.32 14.67
C ASP A 280 -6.77 -8.14 15.38
N LEU A 281 -6.78 -9.47 15.22
CA LEU A 281 -7.79 -10.35 15.84
C LEU A 281 -7.33 -10.95 17.16
N VAL A 282 -6.10 -11.47 17.20
CA VAL A 282 -5.56 -12.17 18.36
C VAL A 282 -4.12 -11.75 18.62
N GLU A 283 -3.82 -11.52 19.89
CA GLU A 283 -2.47 -11.46 20.43
C GLU A 283 -2.33 -12.58 21.48
N ARG A 284 -1.35 -13.46 21.32
CA ARG A 284 -1.00 -14.48 22.29
C ARG A 284 0.27 -14.05 23.00
N VAL A 285 0.17 -13.78 24.30
CA VAL A 285 1.30 -13.43 25.16
C VAL A 285 1.74 -14.69 25.91
N THR A 286 3.02 -15.03 25.84
CA THR A 286 3.62 -16.16 26.54
C THR A 286 4.75 -15.69 27.42
N ASP A 287 4.57 -15.82 28.74
CA ASP A 287 5.58 -15.44 29.73
C ASP A 287 6.80 -16.37 29.63
N ALA A 288 7.99 -15.79 29.48
CA ALA A 288 9.22 -16.54 29.23
C ALA A 288 9.67 -17.37 30.44
N ALA A 289 9.34 -16.93 31.66
CA ALA A 289 9.78 -17.58 32.89
C ALA A 289 8.93 -18.82 33.25
N THR A 290 7.63 -18.76 32.99
CA THR A 290 6.63 -19.76 33.38
C THR A 290 6.13 -20.59 32.21
N GLY A 291 6.28 -20.10 30.98
CA GLY A 291 5.71 -20.70 29.76
C GLY A 291 4.19 -20.65 29.72
N ARG A 292 3.55 -19.86 30.59
CA ARG A 292 2.09 -19.69 30.58
C ARG A 292 1.71 -18.74 29.45
N ALA A 293 0.70 -19.14 28.68
CA ALA A 293 0.15 -18.32 27.62
C ALA A 293 -1.23 -17.77 27.99
N GLU A 294 -1.46 -16.53 27.60
CA GLU A 294 -2.77 -15.89 27.57
C GLU A 294 -3.06 -15.35 26.16
N HIS A 295 -4.34 -15.22 25.84
CA HIS A 295 -4.81 -14.83 24.52
C HIS A 295 -5.75 -13.64 24.67
N HIS A 296 -5.39 -12.54 24.02
CA HIS A 296 -6.20 -11.34 23.88
C HIS A 296 -6.94 -11.39 22.55
N TYR A 297 -8.27 -11.53 22.62
CA TYR A 297 -9.15 -11.51 21.46
C TYR A 297 -9.75 -10.11 21.31
N TYR A 298 -9.41 -9.43 20.21
CA TYR A 298 -9.85 -8.07 19.94
C TYR A 298 -11.20 -8.08 19.22
N VAL A 299 -12.27 -7.80 19.96
CA VAL A 299 -13.64 -7.71 19.43
C VAL A 299 -13.88 -6.32 18.85
N ARG A 300 -14.29 -6.24 17.59
CA ARG A 300 -14.43 -4.99 16.84
C ARG A 300 -15.88 -4.67 16.49
N SER A 301 -16.23 -3.39 16.64
CA SER A 301 -17.34 -2.73 15.94
C SER A 301 -16.87 -2.28 14.54
N PRO A 302 -17.76 -1.78 13.67
CA PRO A 302 -17.34 -1.21 12.39
C PRO A 302 -16.33 -0.06 12.49
N GLU A 303 -16.29 0.67 13.62
CA GLU A 303 -15.36 1.80 13.79
C GLU A 303 -14.04 1.41 14.48
N ARG A 304 -14.05 0.47 15.43
CA ARG A 304 -12.92 0.24 16.35
C ARG A 304 -13.03 -1.05 17.17
N VAL A 305 -11.94 -1.41 17.86
CA VAL A 305 -11.96 -2.38 18.97
C VAL A 305 -12.84 -1.84 20.10
N VAL A 306 -13.80 -2.64 20.55
CA VAL A 306 -14.76 -2.30 21.61
C VAL A 306 -14.62 -3.17 22.85
N ALA A 307 -14.04 -4.37 22.71
CA ALA A 307 -13.70 -5.24 23.83
C ALA A 307 -12.44 -6.07 23.55
N ILE A 308 -11.73 -6.41 24.62
CA ILE A 308 -10.60 -7.34 24.65
C ILE A 308 -11.02 -8.49 25.56
N VAL A 309 -11.25 -9.66 24.99
CA VAL A 309 -11.56 -10.87 25.76
C VAL A 309 -10.26 -11.60 26.03
N THR A 310 -9.87 -11.73 27.29
CA THR A 310 -8.66 -12.45 27.70
C THR A 310 -9.02 -13.88 28.11
N ARG A 311 -8.35 -14.88 27.52
CA ARG A 311 -8.45 -16.29 27.93
C ARG A 311 -7.07 -16.86 28.26
N GLY A 312 -7.00 -17.68 29.30
CA GLY A 312 -5.72 -18.14 29.85
C GLY A 312 -5.19 -17.15 30.88
N GLY A 313 -3.89 -17.24 31.19
CA GLY A 313 -3.25 -16.32 32.14
C GLY A 313 -3.75 -16.45 33.58
N SER A 314 -3.39 -15.46 34.41
CA SER A 314 -3.87 -15.34 35.80
C SER A 314 -5.16 -14.53 35.92
N GLU A 315 -5.45 -13.67 34.95
CA GLU A 315 -6.57 -12.70 34.98
C GLU A 315 -7.42 -12.74 33.70
N PRO A 316 -8.09 -13.88 33.42
CA PRO A 316 -9.05 -13.94 32.33
C PRO A 316 -10.25 -13.02 32.62
N GLY A 317 -10.83 -12.43 31.58
CA GLY A 317 -11.89 -11.43 31.74
C GLY A 317 -12.15 -10.66 30.46
N THR A 318 -13.11 -9.75 30.49
CA THR A 318 -13.42 -8.89 29.32
C THR A 318 -13.18 -7.44 29.69
N ARG A 319 -12.25 -6.79 28.98
CA ARG A 319 -12.00 -5.35 29.11
C ARG A 319 -12.71 -4.62 27.98
N TYR A 320 -13.50 -3.61 28.29
CA TYR A 320 -14.16 -2.75 27.31
C TYR A 320 -13.33 -1.52 27.05
N VAL A 321 -13.19 -1.18 25.76
CA VAL A 321 -12.26 -0.16 25.28
C VAL A 321 -12.99 1.13 24.96
N HIS A 322 -12.61 2.20 25.64
CA HIS A 322 -13.17 3.54 25.47
C HIS A 322 -12.10 4.46 24.88
N VAL A 323 -12.41 5.12 23.77
CA VAL A 323 -11.41 5.86 22.96
C VAL A 323 -11.70 7.36 22.92
N ASP A 324 -10.68 8.15 22.60
CA ASP A 324 -10.81 9.57 22.29
C ASP A 324 -11.20 9.83 20.82
N HIS A 325 -11.16 11.09 20.40
CA HIS A 325 -11.56 11.52 19.07
C HIS A 325 -10.66 11.00 17.94
N LEU A 326 -9.42 10.61 18.23
CA LEU A 326 -8.49 10.00 17.28
C LEU A 326 -8.55 8.47 17.28
N GLY A 327 -9.36 7.88 18.16
CA GLY A 327 -9.37 6.44 18.39
C GLY A 327 -8.25 5.97 19.33
N SER A 328 -7.58 6.88 20.05
CA SER A 328 -6.62 6.50 21.08
C SER A 328 -7.35 5.93 22.28
N VAL A 329 -6.84 4.85 22.88
CA VAL A 329 -7.42 4.29 24.11
C VAL A 329 -7.29 5.31 25.24
N ASP A 330 -8.42 5.75 25.80
CA ASP A 330 -8.50 6.76 26.86
C ASP A 330 -8.84 6.12 28.22
N ALA A 331 -9.71 5.11 28.22
CA ALA A 331 -10.02 4.33 29.40
C ALA A 331 -10.37 2.87 29.08
N LEU A 332 -10.13 1.99 30.05
CA LEU A 332 -10.63 0.62 30.05
C LEU A 332 -11.55 0.41 31.25
N THR A 333 -12.63 -0.33 31.02
CA THR A 333 -13.49 -0.84 32.09
C THR A 333 -13.53 -2.36 32.07
N ASP A 334 -13.60 -3.00 33.23
CA ASP A 334 -13.79 -4.45 33.34
C ASP A 334 -15.24 -4.88 33.03
N GLU A 335 -15.53 -6.18 33.20
CA GLU A 335 -16.85 -6.77 33.04
C GLU A 335 -17.94 -6.22 33.98
N ASP A 336 -17.56 -5.68 35.15
CA ASP A 336 -18.47 -5.08 36.12
C ASP A 336 -18.72 -3.59 35.85
N GLY A 337 -17.97 -3.02 34.90
CA GLY A 337 -18.09 -1.62 34.50
C GLY A 337 -17.25 -0.66 35.33
N ASP A 338 -16.31 -1.17 36.12
CA ASP A 338 -15.37 -0.39 36.89
C ASP A 338 -14.17 0.02 36.03
N VAL A 339 -13.67 1.24 36.24
CA VAL A 339 -12.51 1.76 35.48
C VAL A 339 -11.23 1.15 36.04
N ILE A 340 -10.56 0.33 35.22
CA ILE A 340 -9.31 -0.35 35.59
C ILE A 340 -8.06 0.35 35.05
N GLU A 341 -8.20 1.13 33.97
CA GLU A 341 -7.09 1.89 33.41
C GLU A 341 -7.56 3.23 32.82
N ARG A 342 -6.74 4.27 33.02
CA ARG A 342 -6.83 5.55 32.30
C ARG A 342 -5.52 5.84 31.59
N ARG A 343 -5.62 6.37 30.38
CA ARG A 343 -4.49 6.74 29.53
C ARG A 343 -4.64 8.19 29.09
N SER A 344 -3.50 8.82 28.81
CA SER A 344 -3.48 10.12 28.16
C SER A 344 -2.22 10.25 27.32
N TYR A 345 -2.36 10.96 26.22
CA TYR A 345 -1.30 11.22 25.26
C TYR A 345 -1.15 12.72 25.06
N ASP A 346 0.09 13.14 24.86
CA ASP A 346 0.38 14.43 24.26
C ASP A 346 -0.10 14.46 22.79
N PRO A 347 -0.10 15.63 22.13
CA PRO A 347 -0.54 15.75 20.75
C PRO A 347 0.18 14.81 19.75
N PHE A 348 1.46 14.48 19.96
CA PHE A 348 2.23 13.59 19.09
C PHE A 348 2.24 12.15 19.60
N GLY A 349 1.37 11.78 20.54
CA GLY A 349 1.19 10.41 21.00
C GLY A 349 2.12 9.97 22.13
N GLN A 350 2.93 10.86 22.69
CA GLN A 350 3.78 10.54 23.82
C GLN A 350 2.90 10.32 25.06
N ARG A 351 3.04 9.15 25.68
CA ARG A 351 2.24 8.79 26.86
C ARG A 351 2.59 9.73 28.01
N ARG A 352 1.56 10.29 28.66
CA ARG A 352 1.66 11.24 29.77
C ARG A 352 0.78 10.82 30.95
N SER A 353 0.88 11.56 32.07
CA SER A 353 -0.04 11.38 33.19
C SER A 353 -1.51 11.52 32.75
N PRO A 354 -2.41 10.59 33.13
CA PRO A 354 -3.85 10.75 32.92
C PRO A 354 -4.45 11.98 33.61
N VAL A 355 -3.78 12.51 34.64
CA VAL A 355 -4.09 13.80 35.24
C VAL A 355 -3.26 14.87 34.54
N TRP A 356 -3.92 15.74 33.78
CA TRP A 356 -3.25 16.71 32.91
C TRP A 356 -2.44 17.74 33.71
N GLY A 357 -1.23 18.03 33.23
CA GLY A 357 -0.30 18.96 33.86
C GLY A 357 0.56 18.34 34.98
N GLU A 358 0.24 17.13 35.43
CA GLU A 358 1.08 16.40 36.38
C GLU A 358 2.30 15.76 35.69
N PRO A 359 3.42 15.55 36.41
CA PRO A 359 4.61 14.93 35.86
C PRO A 359 4.33 13.52 35.31
N THR A 360 4.95 13.20 34.17
CA THR A 360 4.88 11.87 33.58
C THR A 360 5.50 10.82 34.52
N PRO A 361 4.80 9.71 34.82
CA PRO A 361 5.35 8.61 35.59
C PRO A 361 6.59 8.00 34.94
N ALA A 362 7.48 7.39 35.74
CA ALA A 362 8.68 6.72 35.25
C ALA A 362 8.37 5.46 34.41
N SER A 363 7.23 4.83 34.68
CA SER A 363 6.71 3.69 33.95
C SER A 363 5.19 3.71 34.03
N PHE A 364 4.55 3.02 33.10
CA PHE A 364 3.12 2.88 33.09
C PHE A 364 2.73 1.40 33.21
N SER A 365 1.78 1.08 34.08
CA SER A 365 1.07 -0.19 34.03
C SER A 365 0.06 -0.16 32.87
N SER A 366 -0.21 -1.32 32.29
CA SER A 366 -0.96 -1.43 31.05
C SER A 366 -1.72 -2.75 31.01
N GLU A 367 -3.03 -2.70 30.83
CA GLU A 367 -3.89 -3.88 30.61
C GLU A 367 -4.00 -4.23 29.12
N THR A 368 -3.42 -3.42 28.23
CA THR A 368 -3.46 -3.62 26.78
C THR A 368 -2.30 -2.96 26.05
N THR A 369 -1.82 -3.63 25.01
CA THR A 369 -0.85 -3.06 24.07
C THR A 369 -1.45 -1.97 23.17
N ARG A 370 -2.78 -1.85 23.07
CA ARG A 370 -3.45 -0.85 22.21
C ARG A 370 -3.46 0.54 22.85
N GLY A 371 -3.00 1.55 22.12
CA GLY A 371 -2.81 2.88 22.66
C GLY A 371 -3.14 4.01 21.70
N PHE A 372 -2.14 4.80 21.35
CA PHE A 372 -2.28 6.01 20.54
C PHE A 372 -2.86 5.69 19.16
N THR A 373 -3.96 6.34 18.78
CA THR A 373 -4.70 6.13 17.52
C THR A 373 -5.10 4.67 17.24
N GLY A 374 -5.20 3.84 18.30
CA GLY A 374 -5.53 2.42 18.20
C GLY A 374 -4.35 1.50 17.81
N HIS A 375 -3.16 2.06 17.61
CA HIS A 375 -1.94 1.32 17.31
C HIS A 375 -1.39 0.60 18.53
N GLU A 376 -0.54 -0.39 18.28
CA GLU A 376 0.16 -1.13 19.32
C GLU A 376 1.35 -0.29 19.84
N GLY A 377 1.42 -0.08 21.15
CA GLY A 377 2.55 0.54 21.83
C GLY A 377 3.59 -0.50 22.21
N ASP A 378 4.83 -0.30 21.77
CA ASP A 378 6.01 -0.98 22.29
C ASP A 378 6.57 -0.11 23.44
N ASP A 379 5.83 -0.07 24.56
CA ASP A 379 6.10 0.79 25.73
C ASP A 379 7.52 0.55 26.30
N GLU A 380 8.04 -0.69 26.19
CA GLU A 380 9.40 -1.07 26.59
C GLU A 380 10.50 -0.40 25.74
N LEU A 381 10.15 0.09 24.55
CA LEU A 381 11.03 0.82 23.63
C LEU A 381 10.69 2.32 23.54
N GLY A 382 9.53 2.72 24.08
CA GLY A 382 8.93 4.04 23.89
C GLY A 382 8.58 4.30 22.43
N LEU A 383 8.13 3.28 21.71
CA LEU A 383 7.81 3.34 20.27
C LEU A 383 6.36 2.90 20.02
N VAL A 384 5.82 3.27 18.86
CA VAL A 384 4.49 2.85 18.41
C VAL A 384 4.62 2.09 17.10
N ASN A 385 4.07 0.88 17.05
CA ASN A 385 3.98 0.10 15.82
C ASN A 385 2.79 0.59 15.00
N MET A 386 3.05 1.46 14.01
CA MET A 386 2.06 1.92 13.05
C MET A 386 1.97 1.00 11.82
N LYS A 387 2.25 -0.30 12.00
CA LYS A 387 2.25 -1.34 10.97
C LYS A 387 3.38 -1.17 9.96
N GLY A 388 3.18 -0.31 8.97
CA GLY A 388 4.13 -0.09 7.88
C GLY A 388 5.45 0.52 8.32
N ARG A 389 5.44 1.31 9.40
CA ARG A 389 6.62 1.95 10.00
C ARG A 389 6.50 2.03 11.51
N ILE A 390 7.65 2.11 12.17
CA ILE A 390 7.73 2.33 13.61
C ILE A 390 7.89 3.83 13.89
N TYR A 391 7.05 4.33 14.79
CA TYR A 391 6.95 5.74 15.15
C TYR A 391 7.56 6.00 16.53
N ASP A 392 8.36 7.07 16.63
CA ASP A 392 8.88 7.59 17.90
C ASP A 392 8.05 8.82 18.32
N PRO A 393 7.08 8.67 19.24
CA PRO A 393 6.25 9.78 19.70
C PRO A 393 7.04 10.85 20.46
N ARG A 394 8.16 10.49 21.10
CA ARG A 394 9.02 11.46 21.79
C ARG A 394 9.66 12.44 20.82
N LEU A 395 10.07 11.95 19.65
CA LEU A 395 10.62 12.78 18.57
C LEU A 395 9.54 13.36 17.66
N GLY A 396 8.34 12.77 17.66
CA GLY A 396 7.30 13.06 16.70
C GLY A 396 7.65 12.60 15.28
N ARG A 397 8.50 11.57 15.11
CA ARG A 397 9.07 11.15 13.82
C ARG A 397 9.10 9.64 13.65
N PHE A 398 9.01 9.17 12.41
CA PHE A 398 9.23 7.76 12.07
C PHE A 398 10.72 7.39 12.13
N LEU A 399 11.00 6.09 12.35
CA LEU A 399 12.36 5.55 12.35
C LEU A 399 12.93 5.39 10.93
N THR A 400 12.06 5.27 9.93
CA THR A 400 12.39 5.01 8.53
C THR A 400 11.70 6.00 7.61
N THR A 401 12.18 6.09 6.37
CA THR A 401 11.62 6.97 5.36
C THR A 401 10.27 6.45 4.86
N ASP A 402 9.33 7.36 4.58
CA ASP A 402 8.13 7.03 3.81
C ASP A 402 8.50 6.76 2.34
N PRO A 403 8.16 5.60 1.76
CA PRO A 403 8.28 5.39 0.32
C PRO A 403 7.21 6.15 -0.48
N ILE A 404 6.19 6.73 0.18
CA ILE A 404 5.05 7.40 -0.45
C ILE A 404 5.06 8.90 -0.18
N VAL A 405 5.04 9.70 -1.25
CA VAL A 405 4.74 11.14 -1.18
C VAL A 405 3.24 11.32 -1.44
N GLN A 406 2.46 11.36 -0.36
CA GLN A 406 1.00 11.36 -0.41
C GLN A 406 0.40 12.62 -1.06
N ALA A 407 1.03 13.79 -0.86
CA ALA A 407 0.58 15.07 -1.40
C ALA A 407 1.74 15.82 -2.08
N PRO A 408 2.11 15.48 -3.32
CA PRO A 408 3.31 16.03 -3.99
C PRO A 408 3.32 17.56 -4.14
N LEU A 409 2.15 18.19 -4.14
CA LEU A 409 1.99 19.65 -4.22
C LEU A 409 2.11 20.35 -2.85
N SER A 410 2.27 19.59 -1.77
CA SER A 410 2.48 20.11 -0.42
C SER A 410 3.94 19.92 -0.02
N GLY A 411 4.65 21.02 0.26
CA GLY A 411 6.04 20.98 0.72
C GLY A 411 6.22 20.12 1.98
N GLN A 412 5.22 20.07 2.86
CA GLN A 412 5.22 19.23 4.05
C GLN A 412 5.27 17.72 3.74
N SER A 413 4.66 17.29 2.62
CA SER A 413 4.62 15.87 2.24
C SER A 413 5.97 15.32 1.77
N TRP A 414 6.93 16.20 1.51
CA TRP A 414 8.29 15.82 1.11
C TRP A 414 9.20 15.52 2.30
N ASN A 415 8.70 15.66 3.54
CA ASN A 415 9.39 15.18 4.73
C ASN A 415 8.98 13.72 5.01
N PRO A 416 9.83 12.72 4.65
CA PRO A 416 9.47 11.32 4.73
C PRO A 416 9.44 10.77 6.16
N TYR A 417 9.85 11.54 7.17
CA TYR A 417 9.82 11.12 8.58
C TYR A 417 8.70 11.78 9.38
N SER A 418 8.02 12.78 8.80
CA SER A 418 6.98 13.52 9.51
C SER A 418 5.74 12.67 9.75
N TYR A 419 5.19 12.75 10.96
CA TYR A 419 3.89 12.16 11.26
C TYR A 419 2.79 13.15 10.88
N VAL A 420 1.90 12.72 9.97
CA VAL A 420 0.71 13.45 9.51
C VAL A 420 0.94 14.94 9.27
N ARG A 421 2.06 15.25 8.59
CA ARG A 421 2.51 16.62 8.28
C ARG A 421 2.57 17.57 9.47
N ASN A 422 2.86 17.06 10.66
CA ASN A 422 2.87 17.81 11.94
C ASN A 422 1.49 18.36 12.37
N SER A 423 0.38 17.72 11.96
CA SER A 423 -0.99 18.08 12.36
C SER A 423 -1.71 16.91 13.09
N PRO A 424 -1.20 16.45 14.24
CA PRO A 424 -1.57 15.16 14.83
C PRO A 424 -2.88 15.14 15.61
N LEU A 425 -3.51 16.30 15.82
CA LEU A 425 -4.80 16.40 16.53
C LEU A 425 -6.00 16.21 15.60
N ASP A 426 -5.78 16.28 14.29
CA ASP A 426 -6.81 16.32 13.25
C ASP A 426 -6.62 15.22 12.19
N HIS A 427 -5.50 14.49 12.24
CA HIS A 427 -5.13 13.43 11.32
C HIS A 427 -4.53 12.24 12.07
N VAL A 428 -4.69 11.06 11.48
CA VAL A 428 -4.09 9.80 11.94
C VAL A 428 -3.37 9.13 10.76
N ASP A 429 -2.49 8.16 11.02
CA ASP A 429 -1.87 7.33 9.95
C ASP A 429 -2.12 5.85 10.29
N PRO A 430 -3.24 5.24 9.82
CA PRO A 430 -3.61 3.88 10.21
C PRO A 430 -2.74 2.78 9.58
N SER A 431 -2.07 3.07 8.46
CA SER A 431 -1.21 2.09 7.76
C SER A 431 0.27 2.30 8.06
N GLY A 432 0.63 3.47 8.59
CA GLY A 432 1.99 3.94 8.66
C GLY A 432 2.51 4.50 7.34
N PHE A 433 1.70 4.65 6.29
CA PHE A 433 2.11 5.20 4.99
C PHE A 433 1.10 6.18 4.38
N GLN A 434 -0.08 6.33 5.00
CA GLN A 434 -1.15 7.14 4.46
C GLN A 434 -1.85 7.83 5.61
N GLU A 435 -1.68 9.14 5.70
CA GLU A 435 -2.46 9.92 6.62
C GLU A 435 -3.94 9.92 6.20
N GLU A 436 -4.80 10.07 7.19
CA GLU A 436 -6.23 10.24 7.00
C GLU A 436 -6.70 11.35 7.94
N PRO A 437 -7.58 12.26 7.47
CA PRO A 437 -8.20 13.19 8.38
C PRO A 437 -9.00 12.38 9.40
N GLN A 438 -8.98 12.82 10.66
CA GLN A 438 -9.83 12.25 11.70
C GLN A 438 -11.26 12.15 11.16
N ALA A 439 -11.86 10.96 11.21
CA ALA A 439 -13.19 10.74 10.65
C ALA A 439 -14.19 11.74 11.23
N ALA A 440 -14.96 12.41 10.37
CA ALA A 440 -16.15 13.16 10.75
C ALA A 440 -17.12 12.16 11.38
N GLY A 441 -17.04 12.01 12.71
CA GLY A 441 -17.32 10.74 13.36
C GLY A 441 -18.61 10.09 12.89
N GLY A 442 -18.55 8.80 12.57
CA GLY A 442 -19.71 7.95 12.35
C GLY A 442 -20.44 8.04 11.01
N LEU A 443 -19.98 8.74 9.97
CA LEU A 443 -20.58 8.45 8.65
C LEU A 443 -20.48 6.94 8.44
N PRO A 444 -21.55 6.21 8.04
CA PRO A 444 -21.47 4.78 7.82
C PRO A 444 -20.33 4.58 6.82
N ILE A 445 -19.23 4.08 7.35
CA ILE A 445 -18.01 3.83 6.59
C ILE A 445 -18.46 2.73 5.65
N SER A 446 -18.57 3.02 4.35
CA SER A 446 -18.37 1.95 3.38
C SER A 446 -16.94 1.52 3.58
N ALA A 447 -16.75 0.41 4.30
CA ALA A 447 -15.46 -0.18 4.55
C ALA A 447 -14.82 -0.46 3.19
N VAL A 448 -13.72 0.24 2.88
CA VAL A 448 -12.76 -0.30 1.93
C VAL A 448 -11.80 -1.13 2.77
N ILE A 449 -11.69 -2.39 2.39
CA ILE A 449 -10.91 -3.38 3.10
C ILE A 449 -9.54 -3.34 2.46
N GLY A 450 -8.51 -3.03 3.25
CA GLY A 450 -7.13 -3.13 2.80
C GLY A 450 -6.78 -4.57 2.43
N SER A 451 -5.75 -4.76 1.60
CA SER A 451 -5.25 -6.08 1.18
C SER A 451 -4.77 -6.98 2.33
N ASP A 452 -4.74 -6.47 3.56
CA ASP A 452 -4.36 -7.11 4.81
C ASP A 452 -5.57 -7.54 5.67
N GLY A 453 -6.78 -7.25 5.22
CA GLY A 453 -8.00 -7.55 5.97
C GLY A 453 -8.41 -6.51 7.02
N VAL A 454 -7.73 -5.37 7.07
CA VAL A 454 -8.03 -4.26 7.97
C VAL A 454 -9.11 -3.35 7.35
N VAL A 455 -10.06 -2.91 8.17
CA VAL A 455 -11.03 -1.86 7.82
C VAL A 455 -10.28 -0.52 7.86
N THR A 456 -10.13 0.12 6.70
CA THR A 456 -9.56 1.47 6.60
C THR A 456 -10.70 2.49 6.35
N PRO A 457 -10.82 3.56 7.15
CA PRO A 457 -11.88 4.55 6.97
C PRO A 457 -11.64 5.45 5.74
N CYS A 458 -12.44 5.28 4.69
CA CYS A 458 -12.46 6.24 3.58
C CYS A 458 -13.24 7.51 3.96
N VAL A 459 -12.53 8.62 4.23
CA VAL A 459 -13.12 9.92 4.60
C VAL A 459 -13.22 10.83 3.37
N ARG A 460 -14.01 10.45 2.36
CA ARG A 460 -14.75 11.30 1.37
C ARG A 460 -15.00 10.55 0.05
N GLY A 461 -16.27 10.49 -0.37
CA GLY A 461 -16.59 10.69 -1.79
C GLY A 461 -16.95 9.50 -2.69
N CYS A 462 -17.18 8.27 -2.21
CA CYS A 462 -17.83 7.25 -3.05
C CYS A 462 -19.36 7.33 -2.97
N SER A 463 -19.91 8.40 -3.52
CA SER A 463 -21.30 8.43 -4.00
C SER A 463 -21.37 9.26 -5.27
N VAL A 464 -21.24 8.61 -6.42
CA VAL A 464 -21.69 9.20 -7.69
C VAL A 464 -23.21 9.05 -7.73
N THR A 465 -23.93 10.04 -7.20
CA THR A 465 -25.33 10.23 -7.57
C THR A 465 -25.34 11.20 -8.76
N ILE A 466 -25.47 10.69 -9.99
CA ILE A 466 -25.81 11.53 -11.13
C ILE A 466 -27.29 11.91 -10.99
N GLN A 467 -27.57 13.05 -10.37
CA GLN A 467 -28.87 13.70 -10.53
C GLN A 467 -28.88 14.43 -11.88
N GLY A 468 -29.64 13.86 -12.83
CA GLY A 468 -30.27 14.63 -13.90
C GLY A 468 -29.76 14.41 -15.32
N VAL A 469 -29.92 13.21 -15.86
CA VAL A 469 -30.18 13.06 -17.31
C VAL A 469 -31.48 12.25 -17.49
N ARG A 470 -32.38 12.79 -18.30
CA ARG A 470 -33.73 12.28 -18.57
C ARG A 470 -33.69 10.90 -19.25
N PRO A 471 -34.74 10.07 -19.14
CA PRO A 471 -34.68 8.66 -19.49
C PRO A 471 -34.72 8.49 -21.02
N VAL A 472 -33.69 7.85 -21.57
CA VAL A 472 -33.79 7.16 -22.86
C VAL A 472 -33.87 5.66 -22.57
N ARG A 473 -34.80 5.01 -23.26
CA ARG A 473 -35.29 3.66 -23.04
C ARG A 473 -34.18 2.61 -23.12
N ALA A 474 -34.37 1.57 -22.33
CA ALA A 474 -33.63 0.32 -22.30
C ALA A 474 -33.47 -0.35 -23.68
N ASN A 475 -32.34 -1.05 -23.85
CA ASN A 475 -32.20 -2.46 -24.25
C ASN A 475 -30.71 -2.81 -24.02
N ARG A 476 -30.33 -3.64 -23.03
CA ARG A 476 -30.26 -5.12 -23.05
C ARG A 476 -29.69 -5.68 -24.37
N GLU A 477 -28.39 -6.00 -24.36
CA GLU A 477 -27.86 -7.37 -24.51
C GLU A 477 -26.37 -7.41 -24.12
N SER A 478 -25.96 -8.53 -23.54
CA SER A 478 -24.73 -8.75 -22.76
C SER A 478 -23.81 -9.78 -23.42
N VAL A 479 -22.50 -9.62 -23.22
CA VAL A 479 -21.47 -10.64 -22.91
C VAL A 479 -21.36 -11.90 -23.80
N GLU A 480 -20.19 -12.06 -24.44
CA GLU A 480 -19.31 -13.26 -24.32
C GLU A 480 -18.07 -13.12 -25.24
N VAL A 481 -16.85 -12.99 -24.69
CA VAL A 481 -15.70 -13.84 -25.07
C VAL A 481 -14.70 -13.88 -23.90
N GLY A 482 -14.36 -15.08 -23.45
CA GLY A 482 -13.53 -15.34 -22.28
C GLY A 482 -12.09 -14.84 -22.39
N ALA A 483 -11.69 -14.05 -21.40
CA ALA A 483 -10.38 -14.08 -20.79
C ALA A 483 -10.64 -13.98 -19.29
N THR A 484 -10.34 -15.05 -18.56
CA THR A 484 -10.43 -15.10 -17.10
C THR A 484 -9.46 -14.08 -16.53
N THR A 485 -9.98 -12.90 -16.18
CA THR A 485 -9.32 -11.97 -15.28
C THR A 485 -9.12 -12.68 -13.94
N ALA A 486 -7.91 -12.61 -13.40
CA ALA A 486 -7.68 -12.98 -12.01
C ALA A 486 -8.69 -12.20 -11.14
N PRO A 487 -9.35 -12.85 -10.17
CA PRO A 487 -10.33 -12.19 -9.31
C PRO A 487 -9.73 -10.94 -8.66
N VAL A 488 -10.49 -9.85 -8.67
CA VAL A 488 -10.24 -8.69 -7.83
C VAL A 488 -10.38 -9.19 -6.38
N ASP A 489 -9.30 -9.11 -5.62
CA ASP A 489 -9.18 -9.72 -4.30
C ASP A 489 -10.13 -9.03 -3.30
N VAL A 490 -10.91 -9.84 -2.58
CA VAL A 490 -11.86 -9.41 -1.55
C VAL A 490 -11.26 -9.81 -0.20
N SER A 491 -10.77 -8.86 0.59
CA SER A 491 -10.20 -9.08 1.92
C SER A 491 -11.26 -9.06 3.06
N THR A 492 -10.85 -9.41 4.29
CA THR A 492 -11.64 -10.01 5.40
C THR A 492 -12.80 -9.22 6.07
N THR A 493 -13.37 -8.16 5.51
CA THR A 493 -14.53 -7.42 6.12
C THR A 493 -15.66 -7.05 5.15
N GLY A 494 -15.87 -7.88 4.12
CA GLY A 494 -16.79 -7.71 2.98
C GLY A 494 -17.93 -6.68 3.10
N THR A 495 -17.82 -5.57 2.37
CA THR A 495 -18.99 -4.84 1.86
C THR A 495 -18.90 -4.68 0.33
N SER A 496 -19.78 -5.37 -0.39
CA SER A 496 -20.38 -4.85 -1.62
C SER A 496 -21.80 -5.39 -1.77
N SER A 497 -22.77 -4.48 -1.80
CA SER A 497 -24.13 -4.75 -2.26
C SER A 497 -24.16 -4.54 -3.78
N GLY A 498 -24.48 -5.59 -4.54
CA GLY A 498 -24.63 -5.51 -6.00
C GLY A 498 -25.27 -6.75 -6.62
N TYR A 499 -26.60 -6.81 -6.59
CA TYR A 499 -27.54 -7.54 -7.46
C TYR A 499 -26.98 -8.53 -8.52
N VAL A 500 -27.39 -9.80 -8.44
CA VAL A 500 -27.22 -10.85 -9.48
C VAL A 500 -28.54 -11.02 -10.27
N PRO A 501 -28.62 -10.75 -11.58
CA PRO A 501 -29.75 -11.20 -12.39
C PRO A 501 -29.58 -12.67 -12.82
N GLN A 502 -30.67 -13.43 -12.70
CA GLN A 502 -30.78 -14.82 -13.19
C GLN A 502 -30.66 -14.91 -14.72
N PRO A 503 -30.07 -15.99 -15.28
CA PRO A 503 -29.93 -16.16 -16.72
C PRO A 503 -31.26 -16.59 -17.36
N VAL A 504 -31.65 -15.96 -18.46
CA VAL A 504 -32.61 -16.52 -19.41
C VAL A 504 -31.96 -16.57 -20.78
N THR A 505 -32.02 -17.76 -21.38
CA THR A 505 -31.50 -18.14 -22.68
C THR A 505 -32.18 -17.41 -23.84
N VAL A 506 -31.40 -16.91 -24.80
CA VAL A 506 -31.72 -16.97 -26.24
C VAL A 506 -30.44 -16.97 -27.08
N SER A 507 -30.44 -17.84 -28.10
CA SER A 507 -29.39 -18.07 -29.11
C SER A 507 -29.65 -17.24 -30.40
N PRO A 508 -28.68 -17.17 -31.34
CA PRO A 508 -28.36 -16.01 -32.18
C PRO A 508 -28.82 -16.11 -33.62
N GLU A 509 -28.89 -14.97 -34.34
CA GLU A 509 -29.07 -14.96 -35.80
C GLU A 509 -28.21 -13.90 -36.54
N HIS A 510 -27.15 -14.42 -37.17
CA HIS A 510 -26.52 -14.09 -38.47
C HIS A 510 -25.85 -12.71 -38.70
N ALA A 511 -24.73 -12.57 -39.43
CA ALA A 511 -23.60 -13.39 -39.89
C ALA A 511 -22.79 -12.48 -40.85
N GLY A 512 -21.45 -12.53 -40.82
CA GLY A 512 -20.66 -11.80 -41.82
C GLY A 512 -19.14 -11.95 -41.71
N ALA A 513 -18.62 -13.14 -42.01
CA ALA A 513 -17.25 -13.42 -42.47
C ALA A 513 -16.07 -13.11 -41.50
N GLY A 514 -15.80 -14.05 -40.60
CA GLY A 514 -14.52 -14.19 -39.90
C GLY A 514 -14.62 -15.31 -38.88
N GLY A 515 -13.97 -16.46 -39.12
CA GLY A 515 -14.08 -17.61 -38.22
C GLY A 515 -13.59 -17.27 -36.81
N PRO A 516 -14.09 -17.95 -35.74
CA PRO A 516 -13.78 -17.65 -34.34
C PRO A 516 -12.28 -17.65 -33.98
N GLY A 517 -11.41 -18.22 -34.83
CA GLY A 517 -9.95 -18.17 -34.67
C GLY A 517 -9.27 -16.85 -35.06
N THR A 518 -9.93 -15.95 -35.80
CA THR A 518 -9.32 -14.69 -36.27
C THR A 518 -9.42 -13.55 -35.26
N VAL A 519 -10.55 -13.39 -34.58
CA VAL A 519 -10.73 -12.37 -33.52
C VAL A 519 -9.87 -12.69 -32.30
N VAL A 520 -9.90 -13.95 -31.83
CA VAL A 520 -9.06 -14.41 -30.70
C VAL A 520 -7.57 -14.28 -31.04
N GLY A 521 -7.17 -14.59 -32.27
CA GLY A 521 -5.80 -14.42 -32.74
C GLY A 521 -5.34 -12.95 -32.81
N GLN A 522 -6.19 -12.06 -33.32
CA GLN A 522 -5.91 -10.62 -33.43
C GLN A 522 -5.86 -9.93 -32.07
N THR A 523 -6.73 -10.31 -31.12
CA THR A 523 -6.69 -9.82 -29.74
C THR A 523 -5.46 -10.31 -28.98
N LEU A 524 -5.07 -11.59 -29.15
CA LEU A 524 -3.84 -12.14 -28.55
C LEU A 524 -2.57 -11.52 -29.16
N LEU A 525 -2.54 -11.28 -30.47
CA LEU A 525 -1.45 -10.56 -31.15
C LEU A 525 -1.38 -9.10 -30.71
N GLY A 526 -2.53 -8.41 -30.59
CA GLY A 526 -2.61 -7.05 -30.06
C GLY A 526 -2.16 -6.95 -28.59
N ALA A 527 -2.49 -7.95 -27.76
CA ALA A 527 -2.00 -8.04 -26.39
C ALA A 527 -0.48 -8.31 -26.33
N ALA A 528 0.05 -9.14 -27.24
CA ALA A 528 1.47 -9.40 -27.40
C ALA A 528 2.25 -8.16 -27.91
N GLU A 529 1.63 -7.36 -28.78
CA GLU A 529 2.15 -6.08 -29.25
C GLU A 529 2.10 -5.02 -28.16
N GLY A 530 1.01 -4.96 -27.38
CA GLY A 530 0.88 -4.12 -26.18
C GLY A 530 1.94 -4.43 -25.12
N THR A 531 2.29 -5.72 -24.93
CA THR A 531 3.40 -6.14 -24.05
C THR A 531 4.78 -5.93 -24.66
N ARG A 532 4.94 -5.91 -25.99
CA ARG A 532 6.19 -5.50 -26.66
C ARG A 532 6.43 -4.00 -26.60
N ASP A 533 5.39 -3.20 -26.80
CA ASP A 533 5.40 -1.75 -26.56
C ASP A 533 5.61 -1.43 -25.09
N LEU A 534 5.15 -2.29 -24.18
CA LEU A 534 5.48 -2.24 -22.77
C LEU A 534 6.98 -2.49 -22.53
N GLY A 535 7.63 -3.41 -23.26
CA GLY A 535 9.07 -3.63 -23.15
C GLY A 535 9.94 -2.43 -23.59
N PHE A 536 9.53 -1.72 -24.64
CA PHE A 536 10.21 -0.51 -25.12
C PHE A 536 9.78 0.77 -24.37
N GLY A 537 8.53 0.83 -23.93
CA GLY A 537 7.97 1.88 -23.10
C GLY A 537 8.43 1.81 -21.65
N ILE A 538 8.62 0.62 -21.09
CA ILE A 538 9.27 0.38 -19.80
C ILE A 538 10.76 0.67 -19.90
N ALA A 539 11.46 0.41 -21.01
CA ALA A 539 12.84 0.88 -21.14
C ALA A 539 12.94 2.42 -21.19
N ARG A 540 11.92 3.11 -21.72
CA ARG A 540 11.82 4.57 -21.74
C ARG A 540 11.33 5.15 -20.41
N SER A 541 10.44 4.47 -19.68
CA SER A 541 9.98 4.84 -18.34
C SER A 541 10.95 4.39 -17.23
N LEU A 542 11.80 3.39 -17.49
CA LEU A 542 12.99 3.04 -16.72
C LEU A 542 14.16 3.96 -17.08
N ALA A 543 14.29 4.49 -18.30
CA ALA A 543 15.20 5.62 -18.54
C ALA A 543 14.70 6.92 -17.87
N LEU A 544 13.39 7.05 -17.63
CA LEU A 544 12.79 8.11 -16.80
C LEU A 544 12.77 7.80 -15.29
N ASN A 545 13.03 6.56 -14.82
CA ASN A 545 12.97 6.20 -13.40
C ASN A 545 14.15 5.37 -12.84
N ALA A 546 15.19 5.06 -13.64
CA ALA A 546 16.37 4.31 -13.17
C ALA A 546 17.35 5.13 -12.33
N LEU A 547 16.89 6.26 -11.79
CA LEU A 547 17.61 7.03 -10.80
C LEU A 547 16.58 7.66 -9.87
N THR A 548 16.55 7.13 -8.65
CA THR A 548 16.11 7.72 -7.39
C THR A 548 16.75 9.11 -7.15
N PHE A 549 16.63 10.05 -8.09
CA PHE A 549 17.38 11.31 -8.22
C PHE A 549 18.89 11.18 -8.46
N GLY A 550 19.26 11.08 -9.74
CA GLY A 550 20.50 11.64 -10.27
C GLY A 550 20.16 12.88 -11.12
N MET A 551 21.04 13.88 -11.15
CA MET A 551 20.83 15.26 -11.65
C MET A 551 20.21 15.43 -13.07
N TYR A 552 20.02 14.36 -13.84
CA TYR A 552 19.45 14.42 -15.19
C TYR A 552 17.91 14.21 -15.24
N GLY A 553 17.31 13.53 -14.25
CA GLY A 553 15.87 13.26 -14.22
C GLY A 553 14.97 14.47 -13.92
N GLY A 554 15.50 15.47 -13.20
CA GLY A 554 14.74 16.69 -12.88
C GLY A 554 14.47 17.59 -14.09
N TYR A 555 15.29 17.52 -15.14
CA TYR A 555 15.19 18.41 -16.31
C TYR A 555 14.04 18.00 -17.25
N GLU A 556 13.80 16.69 -17.42
CA GLU A 556 12.73 16.19 -18.29
C GLU A 556 11.34 16.26 -17.64
N LEU A 557 11.23 16.01 -16.33
CA LEU A 557 9.98 16.18 -15.58
C LEU A 557 9.51 17.64 -15.58
N SER A 558 10.46 18.56 -15.40
CA SER A 558 10.19 20.01 -15.50
C SER A 558 9.74 20.39 -16.92
N GLY A 559 10.31 19.76 -17.95
CA GLY A 559 9.93 19.97 -19.36
C GLY A 559 8.52 19.44 -19.70
N ALA A 560 8.14 18.26 -19.19
CA ALA A 560 6.82 17.68 -19.42
C ALA A 560 5.70 18.42 -18.68
N ILE A 561 5.96 18.85 -17.43
CA ILE A 561 5.06 19.73 -16.67
C ILE A 561 4.89 21.07 -17.39
N TRP A 562 5.99 21.63 -17.92
CA TRP A 562 5.95 22.89 -18.65
C TRP A 562 5.22 22.79 -20.00
N ALA A 563 5.42 21.71 -20.75
CA ALA A 563 4.72 21.46 -22.02
C ALA A 563 3.21 21.22 -21.82
N GLY A 564 2.83 20.46 -20.79
CA GLY A 564 1.42 20.29 -20.40
C GLY A 564 0.80 21.61 -19.94
N TYR A 565 1.55 22.42 -19.20
CA TYR A 565 1.13 23.77 -18.81
C TYR A 565 0.93 24.71 -20.02
N GLU A 566 1.82 24.68 -21.01
CA GLU A 566 1.67 25.48 -22.24
C GLU A 566 0.46 25.06 -23.07
N GLN A 567 0.08 23.78 -23.03
CA GLN A 567 -1.03 23.24 -23.81
C GLN A 567 -2.39 23.53 -23.16
N ASP A 568 -2.56 23.24 -21.86
CA ASP A 568 -3.86 23.30 -21.18
C ASP A 568 -3.80 23.94 -19.77
N GLY A 569 -2.77 24.74 -19.49
CA GLY A 569 -2.59 25.42 -18.19
C GLY A 569 -2.39 24.44 -17.04
N ILE A 570 -2.85 24.80 -15.84
CA ILE A 570 -2.66 23.99 -14.61
C ILE A 570 -3.22 22.57 -14.78
N LEU A 571 -4.30 22.40 -15.56
CA LEU A 571 -4.89 21.09 -15.84
C LEU A 571 -3.99 20.24 -16.74
N GLY A 572 -3.36 20.81 -17.76
CA GLY A 572 -2.39 20.09 -18.59
C GLY A 572 -1.12 19.72 -17.83
N ALA A 573 -0.68 20.58 -16.90
CA ALA A 573 0.44 20.29 -16.00
C ALA A 573 0.14 19.12 -15.04
N LEU A 574 -1.08 19.07 -14.49
CA LEU A 574 -1.56 17.98 -13.63
C LEU A 574 -1.76 16.67 -14.40
N ASN A 575 -2.31 16.75 -15.61
CA ASN A 575 -2.54 15.58 -16.46
C ASN A 575 -1.23 14.93 -16.92
N ALA A 576 -0.16 15.71 -17.11
CA ALA A 576 1.17 15.21 -17.47
C ALA A 576 1.82 14.33 -16.38
N VAL A 577 1.33 14.37 -15.15
CA VAL A 577 1.90 13.63 -14.00
C VAL A 577 0.92 12.67 -13.33
N THR A 578 -0.30 12.49 -13.88
CA THR A 578 -1.37 11.70 -13.25
C THR A 578 -1.58 10.36 -13.97
N PRO A 579 -1.24 9.20 -13.37
CA PRO A 579 -1.40 7.88 -13.99
C PRO A 579 -2.84 7.53 -14.38
N LEU A 580 -3.82 8.00 -13.59
CA LEU A 580 -5.25 7.76 -13.82
C LEU A 580 -5.76 8.38 -15.13
N TYR A 581 -5.16 9.48 -15.59
CA TYR A 581 -5.51 10.13 -16.86
C TYR A 581 -5.14 9.24 -18.06
N HIS A 582 -3.96 8.60 -18.01
CA HIS A 582 -3.50 7.68 -19.04
C HIS A 582 -4.24 6.34 -19.05
N ILE A 583 -4.70 5.87 -17.88
CA ILE A 583 -5.58 4.70 -17.77
C ILE A 583 -6.94 5.01 -18.42
N GLY A 584 -7.51 6.19 -18.15
CA GLY A 584 -8.77 6.63 -18.75
C GLY A 584 -8.70 6.79 -20.28
N LEU A 585 -7.61 7.36 -20.79
CA LEU A 585 -7.35 7.45 -22.23
C LEU A 585 -7.23 6.07 -22.89
N GLY A 586 -6.42 5.17 -22.31
CA GLY A 586 -6.25 3.82 -22.85
C GLY A 586 -7.55 3.02 -22.87
N ALA A 587 -8.40 3.16 -21.85
CA ALA A 587 -9.72 2.53 -21.80
C ALA A 587 -10.69 3.10 -22.86
N ALA A 588 -10.65 4.42 -23.09
CA ALA A 588 -11.44 5.07 -24.14
C ALA A 588 -11.00 4.64 -25.54
N ASP A 589 -9.68 4.57 -25.79
CA ASP A 589 -9.11 4.13 -27.07
C ASP A 589 -9.45 2.65 -27.35
N THR A 590 -9.44 1.78 -26.33
CA THR A 590 -9.91 0.40 -26.45
C THR A 590 -11.39 0.33 -26.85
N ALA A 591 -12.25 1.11 -26.20
CA ALA A 591 -13.68 1.11 -26.51
C ALA A 591 -13.96 1.63 -27.94
N LEU A 592 -13.24 2.67 -28.37
CA LEU A 592 -13.33 3.22 -29.73
C LEU A 592 -12.81 2.23 -30.79
N ALA A 593 -11.72 1.50 -30.52
CA ALA A 593 -11.18 0.50 -31.43
C ALA A 593 -12.11 -0.72 -31.57
N ILE A 594 -12.79 -1.13 -30.49
CA ILE A 594 -13.80 -2.20 -30.51
C ILE A 594 -15.02 -1.77 -31.33
N ASP A 595 -15.52 -0.55 -31.12
CA ASP A 595 -16.64 0.02 -31.89
C ASP A 595 -16.30 0.13 -33.38
N GLY A 596 -15.03 0.42 -33.70
CA GLY A 596 -14.48 0.43 -35.07
C GLY A 596 -14.16 -0.95 -35.66
N GLY A 597 -14.23 -2.04 -34.87
CA GLY A 597 -13.91 -3.41 -35.29
C GLY A 597 -12.40 -3.73 -35.39
N ASP A 598 -11.51 -2.88 -34.88
CA ASP A 598 -10.05 -3.10 -34.83
C ASP A 598 -9.64 -3.77 -33.51
N TYR A 599 -9.80 -5.09 -33.46
CA TYR A 599 -9.54 -5.89 -32.26
C TYR A 599 -8.06 -6.07 -31.92
N ARG A 600 -7.15 -5.71 -32.83
CA ARG A 600 -5.70 -5.69 -32.58
C ARG A 600 -5.30 -4.42 -31.85
N GLU A 601 -5.81 -3.26 -32.30
CA GLU A 601 -5.62 -1.98 -31.63
C GLU A 601 -6.29 -1.97 -30.24
N ALA A 602 -7.49 -2.55 -30.14
CA ALA A 602 -8.17 -2.76 -28.87
C ALA A 602 -7.33 -3.58 -27.88
N GLY A 603 -6.70 -4.66 -28.33
CA GLY A 603 -5.84 -5.51 -27.50
C GLY A 603 -4.57 -4.79 -27.01
N ALA A 604 -4.00 -3.93 -27.85
CA ALA A 604 -2.79 -3.16 -27.51
C ALA A 604 -3.08 -2.04 -26.50
N ALA A 605 -4.16 -1.28 -26.71
CA ALA A 605 -4.58 -0.20 -25.81
C ALA A 605 -5.06 -0.73 -24.44
N GLY A 606 -5.79 -1.84 -24.43
CA GLY A 606 -6.35 -2.42 -23.20
C GLY A 606 -5.26 -2.98 -22.27
N THR A 607 -4.23 -3.59 -22.85
CA THR A 607 -3.06 -4.10 -22.10
C THR A 607 -2.28 -2.97 -21.42
N LYS A 608 -2.12 -1.81 -22.08
CA LYS A 608 -1.46 -0.63 -21.51
C LYS A 608 -2.23 -0.09 -20.30
N ALA A 609 -3.55 0.06 -20.42
CA ALA A 609 -4.40 0.55 -19.33
C ALA A 609 -4.36 -0.38 -18.10
N MET A 610 -4.42 -1.70 -18.31
CA MET A 610 -4.37 -2.70 -17.23
C MET A 610 -3.06 -2.68 -16.45
N ILE A 611 -1.93 -2.47 -17.13
CA ILE A 611 -0.62 -2.48 -16.48
C ILE A 611 -0.35 -1.17 -15.74
N LEU A 612 -0.77 -0.02 -16.28
CA LEU A 612 -0.74 1.23 -15.54
C LEU A 612 -1.65 1.18 -14.30
N ALA A 613 -2.82 0.54 -14.41
CA ALA A 613 -3.72 0.31 -13.28
C ALA A 613 -3.10 -0.61 -12.22
N ALA A 614 -2.45 -1.69 -12.62
CA ALA A 614 -1.70 -2.56 -11.71
C ALA A 614 -0.57 -1.79 -11.00
N ALA A 615 0.18 -0.95 -11.73
CA ALA A 615 1.25 -0.14 -11.15
C ALA A 615 0.75 0.94 -10.16
N THR A 616 -0.49 1.43 -10.33
CA THR A 616 -1.11 2.38 -9.37
C THR A 616 -1.68 1.69 -8.14
N VAL A 617 -2.17 0.45 -8.29
CA VAL A 617 -2.79 -0.31 -7.19
C VAL A 617 -1.74 -0.94 -6.25
N PHE A 618 -0.58 -1.35 -6.75
CA PHE A 618 0.38 -2.12 -5.94
C PHE A 618 1.46 -1.32 -5.20
N GLY A 619 1.53 0.00 -5.36
CA GLY A 619 2.69 0.79 -4.95
C GLY A 619 3.95 0.35 -5.74
N MET A 620 4.73 1.30 -6.23
CA MET A 620 5.78 1.02 -7.23
C MET A 620 6.90 0.06 -6.78
N GLY A 621 6.93 -0.39 -5.52
CA GLY A 621 7.87 -1.40 -5.01
C GLY A 621 7.45 -2.87 -5.17
N LYS A 622 6.15 -3.22 -5.14
CA LYS A 622 5.71 -4.64 -5.15
C LYS A 622 5.01 -5.09 -6.43
N GLY A 623 4.40 -4.18 -7.19
CA GLY A 623 3.75 -4.53 -8.47
C GLY A 623 4.72 -5.00 -9.55
N LEU A 624 5.99 -4.59 -9.48
CA LEU A 624 7.04 -5.04 -10.38
C LEU A 624 7.77 -6.28 -9.88
N GLY A 625 7.68 -6.62 -8.59
CA GLY A 625 8.31 -7.81 -8.01
C GLY A 625 7.73 -9.12 -8.57
N ALA A 626 6.41 -9.16 -8.82
CA ALA A 626 5.75 -10.33 -9.40
C ALA A 626 6.00 -10.52 -10.91
N ALA A 627 6.48 -9.48 -11.61
CA ALA A 627 6.95 -9.59 -13.00
C ALA A 627 8.49 -9.71 -13.09
N ALA A 628 9.22 -9.40 -12.00
CA ALA A 628 10.68 -9.44 -11.92
C ALA A 628 11.23 -10.69 -11.20
N GLU A 629 10.40 -11.47 -10.49
CA GLU A 629 10.84 -12.69 -9.80
C GLU A 629 11.32 -13.82 -10.73
N GLU A 630 11.14 -13.71 -12.07
CA GLU A 630 11.73 -14.65 -13.03
C GLU A 630 13.11 -14.21 -13.59
N SER A 631 13.61 -13.00 -13.27
CA SER A 631 14.80 -12.43 -13.93
C SER A 631 15.94 -11.95 -13.03
N ALA A 632 15.83 -12.05 -11.70
CA ALA A 632 16.80 -11.46 -10.77
C ALA A 632 17.89 -12.41 -10.20
N ILE A 633 18.04 -13.66 -10.67
CA ILE A 633 19.16 -14.54 -10.25
C ILE A 633 20.44 -14.36 -11.11
N ALA A 634 20.42 -13.54 -12.16
CA ALA A 634 21.48 -13.55 -13.17
C ALA A 634 22.36 -12.29 -13.26
N ALA A 635 22.73 -11.65 -12.15
CA ALA A 635 23.70 -10.55 -12.17
C ALA A 635 25.09 -10.95 -11.64
N ARG A 636 25.62 -12.07 -12.15
CA ARG A 636 27.07 -12.33 -12.30
C ARG A 636 27.39 -13.45 -13.31
N ALA A 637 26.45 -13.73 -14.22
CA ALA A 637 26.61 -14.76 -15.24
C ALA A 637 26.90 -14.13 -16.61
N ALA A 638 27.74 -14.80 -17.41
CA ALA A 638 27.98 -14.43 -18.79
C ALA A 638 26.66 -14.28 -19.58
N PRO A 639 26.55 -13.32 -20.50
CA PRO A 639 25.34 -13.06 -21.26
C PRO A 639 24.92 -14.32 -22.02
N ARG A 640 23.61 -14.59 -22.00
CA ARG A 640 22.99 -15.79 -22.60
C ARG A 640 22.32 -15.51 -23.97
N ALA A 641 22.26 -14.26 -24.40
CA ALA A 641 21.64 -13.85 -25.66
C ALA A 641 22.35 -12.63 -26.28
N TYR A 642 22.21 -12.46 -27.61
CA TYR A 642 22.63 -11.28 -28.38
C TYR A 642 21.45 -10.72 -29.18
N SER A 643 21.52 -9.44 -29.55
CA SER A 643 20.45 -8.71 -30.23
C SER A 643 20.44 -9.02 -31.73
N VAL A 644 19.24 -9.20 -32.30
CA VAL A 644 19.01 -9.41 -33.74
C VAL A 644 17.99 -8.39 -34.21
N ALA A 645 18.38 -7.54 -35.16
CA ALA A 645 17.47 -6.55 -35.76
C ALA A 645 16.61 -7.15 -36.87
N PHE A 646 17.13 -8.14 -37.58
CA PHE A 646 16.40 -8.82 -38.66
C PHE A 646 16.98 -10.21 -38.89
N GLU A 647 16.12 -11.17 -39.20
CA GLU A 647 16.52 -12.52 -39.58
C GLU A 647 15.92 -12.89 -40.93
N THR A 648 16.70 -13.55 -41.77
CA THR A 648 16.24 -14.10 -43.04
C THR A 648 16.93 -15.41 -43.35
N THR A 649 16.39 -16.16 -44.29
CA THR A 649 17.03 -17.36 -44.82
C THR A 649 17.36 -17.12 -46.29
N ILE A 650 18.64 -17.27 -46.65
CA ILE A 650 19.11 -17.00 -48.02
C ILE A 650 19.14 -18.30 -48.86
N PRO A 651 18.74 -18.24 -50.15
CA PRO A 651 18.75 -19.40 -51.03
C PRO A 651 20.17 -19.72 -51.56
N LYS A 652 20.39 -20.99 -51.93
CA LYS A 652 21.66 -21.55 -52.43
C LYS A 652 22.25 -20.90 -53.70
N VAL A 653 21.46 -20.15 -54.46
CA VAL A 653 21.69 -19.89 -55.90
C VAL A 653 22.78 -18.82 -56.20
N GLY A 654 23.71 -18.57 -55.27
CA GLY A 654 24.89 -17.70 -55.49
C GLY A 654 26.09 -18.03 -54.59
N ALA A 655 26.10 -19.24 -54.02
CA ALA A 655 26.94 -19.67 -52.90
C ALA A 655 28.43 -19.78 -53.24
N GLY A 656 29.26 -19.10 -52.46
CA GLY A 656 30.71 -19.32 -52.46
C GLY A 656 31.51 -18.25 -51.75
N SER A 657 30.95 -17.04 -51.58
CA SER A 657 31.61 -15.97 -50.84
C SER A 657 30.70 -15.31 -49.81
N ARG A 658 31.30 -14.89 -48.69
CA ARG A 658 30.61 -14.17 -47.62
C ARG A 658 29.93 -12.89 -48.13
N GLY A 659 30.54 -12.20 -49.10
CA GLY A 659 29.99 -11.01 -49.72
C GLY A 659 28.70 -11.27 -50.50
N ALA A 660 28.61 -12.40 -51.21
CA ALA A 660 27.38 -12.80 -51.90
C ALA A 660 26.24 -13.06 -50.90
N HIS A 661 26.55 -13.69 -49.76
CA HIS A 661 25.55 -13.98 -48.72
C HIS A 661 25.05 -12.69 -48.05
N PHE A 662 25.95 -11.72 -47.84
CA PHE A 662 25.58 -10.41 -47.30
C PHE A 662 24.69 -9.62 -48.28
N LYS A 663 24.97 -9.71 -49.58
CA LYS A 663 24.13 -9.08 -50.61
C LYS A 663 22.73 -9.69 -50.62
N ALA A 664 22.61 -11.02 -50.60
CA ALA A 664 21.32 -11.70 -50.57
C ALA A 664 20.50 -11.34 -49.31
N ALA A 665 21.14 -11.27 -48.15
CA ALA A 665 20.47 -10.88 -46.90
C ALA A 665 20.04 -9.40 -46.91
N ASN A 666 20.87 -8.50 -47.46
CA ASN A 666 20.51 -7.10 -47.66
C ASN A 666 19.34 -6.93 -48.63
N GLU A 667 19.29 -7.69 -49.72
CA GLU A 667 18.18 -7.68 -50.67
C GLU A 667 16.88 -8.17 -50.03
N ALA A 668 16.95 -9.21 -49.20
CA ALA A 668 15.80 -9.71 -48.44
C ALA A 668 15.29 -8.67 -47.42
N LEU A 669 16.20 -8.02 -46.67
CA LEU A 669 15.83 -6.94 -45.75
C LEU A 669 15.18 -5.77 -46.50
N LEU A 670 15.74 -5.35 -47.63
CA LEU A 670 15.20 -4.23 -48.41
C LEU A 670 13.84 -4.58 -49.04
N ALA A 671 13.65 -5.82 -49.49
CA ALA A 671 12.36 -6.29 -49.99
C ALA A 671 11.30 -6.26 -48.89
N GLU A 672 11.64 -6.72 -47.68
CA GLU A 672 10.72 -6.73 -46.55
C GLU A 672 10.40 -5.30 -46.05
N MET A 673 11.40 -4.42 -45.98
CA MET A 673 11.18 -3.01 -45.66
C MET A 673 10.26 -2.32 -46.69
N ARG A 674 10.32 -2.72 -47.97
CA ARG A 674 9.40 -2.19 -48.99
C ARG A 674 7.98 -2.76 -48.84
N ALA A 675 7.86 -4.00 -48.36
CA ALA A 675 6.58 -4.64 -48.13
C ALA A 675 5.91 -4.18 -46.82
N SER A 676 6.69 -3.79 -45.82
CA SER A 676 6.22 -3.37 -44.49
C SER A 676 6.77 -1.98 -44.11
N PRO A 677 5.93 -0.93 -44.19
CA PRO A 677 6.31 0.42 -43.72
C PRO A 677 6.67 0.46 -42.23
N GLU A 678 6.04 -0.38 -41.41
CA GLU A 678 6.35 -0.52 -39.98
C GLU A 678 7.76 -1.07 -39.77
N LEU A 679 8.14 -2.13 -40.51
CA LEU A 679 9.51 -2.65 -40.47
C LEU A 679 10.51 -1.61 -41.00
N ALA A 680 10.18 -0.89 -42.08
CA ALA A 680 11.05 0.16 -42.60
C ALA A 680 11.33 1.24 -41.55
N SER A 681 10.28 1.70 -40.85
CA SER A 681 10.41 2.69 -39.78
C SER A 681 11.21 2.15 -38.59
N ALA A 682 11.03 0.88 -38.21
CA ALA A 682 11.79 0.25 -37.12
C ALA A 682 13.28 0.12 -37.47
N ILE A 683 13.60 -0.33 -38.69
CA ILE A 683 14.98 -0.48 -39.17
C ILE A 683 15.65 0.89 -39.33
N ASP A 684 14.92 1.90 -39.80
CA ASP A 684 15.41 3.28 -39.84
C ASP A 684 15.65 3.87 -38.44
N GLY A 685 14.79 3.57 -37.47
CA GLY A 685 14.95 3.96 -36.06
C GLY A 685 16.19 3.36 -35.40
N LEU A 686 16.66 2.20 -35.88
CA LEU A 686 17.93 1.58 -35.48
C LEU A 686 19.15 2.14 -36.24
N ALA A 687 18.94 3.17 -37.06
CA ALA A 687 19.93 3.76 -37.95
C ALA A 687 20.59 2.74 -38.91
N ILE A 688 19.90 1.64 -39.23
CA ILE A 688 20.39 0.63 -40.16
C ILE A 688 20.13 1.11 -41.58
N LYS A 689 21.21 1.39 -42.32
CA LYS A 689 21.12 1.76 -43.74
C LYS A 689 21.66 0.63 -44.62
N VAL A 690 20.76 -0.01 -45.37
CA VAL A 690 21.13 -1.06 -46.33
C VAL A 690 22.08 -0.46 -47.37
N PRO A 691 23.30 -0.99 -47.54
CA PRO A 691 24.29 -0.36 -48.40
C PRO A 691 23.96 -0.59 -49.88
N THR A 692 23.76 0.49 -50.63
CA THR A 692 23.55 0.51 -52.08
C THR A 692 24.66 1.28 -52.81
N SER A 693 24.86 0.99 -54.10
CA SER A 693 25.72 1.78 -54.99
C SER A 693 25.05 3.09 -55.38
N SER A 694 25.78 4.00 -56.02
CA SER A 694 25.20 5.21 -56.61
C SER A 694 24.20 4.95 -57.75
N ALA A 695 24.07 3.69 -58.19
CA ALA A 695 23.07 3.21 -59.14
C ALA A 695 22.02 2.31 -58.44
N ASP A 696 21.79 2.52 -57.14
CA ASP A 696 20.83 1.81 -56.28
C ASP A 696 20.94 0.28 -56.27
N THR A 697 22.11 -0.25 -56.61
CA THR A 697 22.37 -1.69 -56.57
C THR A 697 22.83 -2.09 -55.16
N VAL A 698 22.19 -3.08 -54.55
CA VAL A 698 22.56 -3.57 -53.20
C VAL A 698 24.00 -4.12 -53.20
N LEU A 699 24.80 -3.69 -52.21
CA LEU A 699 26.22 -4.00 -52.10
C LEU A 699 26.48 -5.27 -51.28
N GLN A 700 27.63 -5.93 -51.56
CA GLN A 700 28.12 -7.14 -50.91
C GLN A 700 28.81 -6.89 -49.55
N ARG A 701 28.25 -6.01 -48.72
CA ARG A 701 28.78 -5.67 -47.39
C ARG A 701 27.67 -5.43 -46.38
N SER A 702 27.96 -5.55 -45.09
CA SER A 702 26.99 -5.28 -44.03
C SER A 702 26.66 -3.78 -43.91
N PRO A 703 25.47 -3.42 -43.38
CA PRO A 703 25.15 -2.05 -42.98
C PRO A 703 26.17 -1.48 -41.97
N PRO A 704 26.52 -0.18 -42.01
CA PRO A 704 27.44 0.42 -41.05
C PRO A 704 26.99 0.21 -39.59
N GLY A 705 27.90 -0.21 -38.70
CA GLY A 705 27.57 -0.49 -37.30
C GLY A 705 26.93 -1.86 -37.03
N TRP A 706 26.57 -2.60 -38.08
CA TRP A 706 25.91 -3.90 -38.01
C TRP A 706 26.66 -4.94 -38.84
N THR A 707 26.45 -6.22 -38.54
CA THR A 707 26.98 -7.31 -39.35
C THR A 707 25.99 -8.44 -39.49
N TRP A 708 25.96 -9.03 -40.69
CA TRP A 708 25.25 -10.28 -40.87
C TRP A 708 26.05 -11.43 -40.26
N HIS A 709 25.32 -12.26 -39.51
CA HIS A 709 25.81 -13.39 -38.76
C HIS A 709 25.11 -14.67 -39.24
N HIS A 710 25.88 -15.67 -39.66
CA HIS A 710 25.37 -17.02 -39.96
C HIS A 710 25.08 -17.76 -38.67
N VAL A 711 23.84 -18.20 -38.48
CA VAL A 711 23.44 -18.93 -37.28
C VAL A 711 24.09 -20.33 -37.27
N PRO A 712 24.93 -20.68 -36.28
CA PRO A 712 25.79 -21.87 -36.33
C PRO A 712 25.07 -23.22 -36.48
N HIS A 713 23.80 -23.31 -36.13
CA HIS A 713 23.00 -24.56 -36.13
C HIS A 713 21.78 -24.47 -37.06
N ARG A 714 21.66 -23.40 -37.86
CA ARG A 714 20.57 -23.23 -38.85
C ARG A 714 21.15 -22.88 -40.22
N PRO A 715 21.31 -23.89 -41.09
CA PRO A 715 21.69 -23.67 -42.48
C PRO A 715 20.95 -22.55 -43.20
N GLY A 716 21.69 -21.68 -43.90
CA GLY A 716 21.12 -20.58 -44.67
C GLY A 716 20.53 -19.42 -43.85
N ALA A 717 20.40 -19.55 -42.52
CA ALA A 717 19.86 -18.50 -41.67
C ALA A 717 20.91 -17.41 -41.40
N MET A 718 20.48 -16.17 -41.63
CA MET A 718 21.27 -14.95 -41.53
C MET A 718 20.58 -13.98 -40.59
N GLN A 719 21.28 -13.57 -39.54
CA GLN A 719 20.81 -12.59 -38.55
C GLN A 719 21.62 -11.30 -38.64
N LEU A 720 20.97 -10.15 -38.69
CA LEU A 720 21.61 -8.84 -38.63
C LEU A 720 21.81 -8.45 -37.16
N VAL A 721 23.06 -8.43 -36.71
CA VAL A 721 23.43 -8.19 -35.30
C VAL A 721 24.32 -6.96 -35.17
N PRO A 722 24.34 -6.27 -34.02
CA PRO A 722 25.27 -5.17 -33.79
C PRO A 722 26.71 -5.67 -33.91
N THR A 723 27.55 -4.92 -34.63
CA THR A 723 28.94 -5.33 -34.87
C THR A 723 29.72 -5.56 -33.57
N GLN A 724 29.45 -4.78 -32.53
CA GLN A 724 30.08 -4.92 -31.21
C GLN A 724 29.77 -6.28 -30.54
N GLN A 725 28.58 -6.83 -30.75
CA GLN A 725 28.19 -8.14 -30.17
C GLN A 725 28.75 -9.32 -30.98
N HIS A 726 29.21 -9.08 -32.22
CA HIS A 726 29.79 -10.11 -33.09
C HIS A 726 31.33 -10.10 -33.10
N GLN A 727 31.98 -8.95 -32.88
CA GLN A 727 33.44 -8.81 -33.04
C GLN A 727 34.26 -9.10 -31.77
N GLY A 728 33.63 -9.35 -30.62
CA GLY A 728 34.32 -9.75 -29.39
C GLY A 728 33.47 -9.58 -28.13
N GLY A 729 34.10 -9.80 -26.97
CA GLY A 729 33.45 -9.64 -25.67
C GLY A 729 32.62 -10.87 -25.25
N PRO A 730 31.71 -10.70 -24.29
CA PRO A 730 31.12 -11.82 -23.57
C PRO A 730 30.08 -12.62 -24.39
N TRP A 731 29.67 -12.13 -25.57
CA TRP A 731 28.76 -12.81 -26.52
C TRP A 731 29.48 -13.75 -27.51
N GLN A 732 30.81 -13.67 -27.60
CA GLN A 732 31.60 -14.44 -28.57
C GLN A 732 31.32 -15.95 -28.53
N PRO A 733 31.11 -16.61 -27.37
CA PRO A 733 30.76 -18.03 -27.33
C PRO A 733 29.38 -18.36 -27.93
N LEU A 734 28.46 -17.40 -27.97
CA LEU A 734 27.11 -17.58 -28.52
C LEU A 734 27.09 -17.46 -30.05
N VAL A 735 27.80 -16.47 -30.61
CA VAL A 735 27.90 -16.25 -32.06
C VAL A 735 28.98 -17.13 -32.71
N HIS A 736 30.01 -17.52 -31.96
CA HIS A 736 31.10 -18.37 -32.43
C HIS A 736 31.32 -19.55 -31.48
N PRO A 737 30.34 -20.46 -31.34
CA PRO A 737 30.49 -21.65 -30.51
C PRO A 737 31.73 -22.44 -30.97
N ASN A 738 32.58 -22.82 -30.00
CA ASN A 738 33.88 -23.47 -30.25
C ASN A 738 34.88 -22.65 -31.09
N GLY A 739 34.72 -21.32 -31.15
CA GLY A 739 35.61 -20.41 -31.90
C GLY A 739 35.44 -20.48 -33.42
N VAL A 740 34.36 -21.12 -33.91
CA VAL A 740 34.07 -21.28 -35.34
C VAL A 740 32.80 -20.50 -35.70
N GLY A 741 32.90 -19.59 -36.67
CA GLY A 741 31.73 -18.85 -37.16
C GLY A 741 30.86 -19.66 -38.11
N GLY A 742 29.55 -19.41 -38.10
CA GLY A 742 28.57 -20.15 -38.91
C GLY A 742 28.85 -20.12 -40.42
N PHE A 743 29.54 -19.09 -40.94
CA PHE A 743 29.97 -19.06 -42.34
C PHE A 743 30.95 -20.19 -42.67
N LYS A 744 31.83 -20.57 -41.72
CA LYS A 744 32.77 -21.68 -41.90
C LYS A 744 32.11 -23.04 -41.74
N LEU A 745 31.02 -23.13 -40.95
CA LEU A 745 30.27 -24.37 -40.76
C LEU A 745 29.37 -24.70 -41.95
N TRP A 746 28.61 -23.71 -42.42
CA TRP A 746 27.57 -23.94 -43.42
C TRP A 746 27.64 -22.93 -44.58
N GLY A 747 28.26 -21.77 -44.41
CA GLY A 747 28.27 -20.71 -45.42
C GLY A 747 28.96 -21.06 -46.75
N THR A 748 29.58 -22.23 -46.88
CA THR A 748 30.12 -22.78 -48.13
C THR A 748 29.36 -23.99 -48.66
N GLU A 749 28.46 -24.57 -47.85
CA GLU A 749 27.69 -25.79 -48.19
C GLU A 749 26.27 -25.47 -48.71
N PHE A 750 25.78 -24.27 -48.39
CA PHE A 750 24.48 -23.73 -48.81
C PHE A 750 24.65 -22.74 -49.92
#